data_AF-A0A6P5XHR6-F1
#
_entry.id   AF-A0A6P5XHR6-F1
#
_cell.length_a   1.000
_cell.length_b   1.000
_cell.length_c   1.000
_cell.angle_alpha   90.00
_cell.angle_beta   90.00
_cell.angle_gamma   90.00
#
_symmetry.space_group_name_H-M   'P 1'
#
loop_
_entity.id
_entity.type
_entity.pdbx_description
1 polymer ?
#
loop_
_entity_poly.entity_id
_entity_poly.type
_entity_poly.pdbx_seq_one_letter_code
_entity_poly.pdbx_strand_id
1 'polypeptide(L)'
;MSSWNYVVTAHKPTNVTHSCVGNFTSPQELNLIIAAMGDVSDRIGRPTDNGQIGVIEPDCRLIGLHLYDGLFKVIPFDNKGQLKEAFNIRLEELQVLDVKFLYGCSKPTIVVLYQDNKDARHVKTYEVALKEKDFVEGPWSQNNLDNGADLLIPVPLPLCGVLIIGEETIVYCSANAFKAIPIRPSITKAYGRVDADGSRYLLGDHAGLLHLLVITHEKEKVTGLKIELLGETCIASTISYLDNAFVYIGSSYGDSQLIKLNLQPDAKGSYVEVLERYVNLGPIVDFCVVDLERQGQGQVVTCSGAYKDGSLRIVRNGIGINEQASVELQGIKGMWSLRSSTDDPFDTFLVVSFISETRILAMNPEDELEETEIEGFNSQVQTLFCHDAVYNQLVQVTSSSVRLVSSMSRELRHEWNARPGYSVNVATANATQVLVATGGGHLVYLEIGDGTLTEVKHAPLEYEISCLDINPIGENSNYSQLAAVGMWTDICVKIFSLPDLNLITKEQLGGEIIPRSVLLCSFEGISYLLCALGDGHLLNFQLNMSSGELTDRKKVSLGTQPITLRTFSSKNTTHVFAASDRPTVIYSSNKKLLYSNVNLKEVSHMCPFNSAAFPDSLAIAKEGELTIGTIDDIQKLHIRSIPLGEHAHRISHQEQSRTFAICSSKNQSSADESEMHFIRLLDDQTFEFISTYPLDTFECGCSVLSCLFSDDANVYYCVGTAYVLPEENEPSKGRILVFVVEDGKLQLIAEKETKGAVYSLNAFNGKLLAAINQKIQLYKWMLREDGTRELQSECGHHGHILALYVDTRGDFIVVGDLMKSISLLIYKHEEGAIEERARDYNANWMSAVKILDDDVYLGAENNFNLLTIRKNSEGATDEERGRLEVVGEYHLGEFVNRFRHGSLVMRLPDSDVGQIPTVIFGTVNGVIGVIASLSYEQYAFLEKLQSNLRKVIKGVGGLSHEQWRSFNNEKRTAEAKNFLDGDLIESFLDLSRGKMGEISKAMGVSVEELSKRVEELTRLH
;
A
#
# COMPACT_ATOMS: atom_id res chain seq x y z
N MET A 1 28.06 -12.85 -20.52
CA MET A 1 26.86 -13.19 -19.76
C MET A 1 26.23 -11.88 -19.37
N SER A 2 24.99 -11.60 -19.79
CA SER A 2 24.26 -10.44 -19.29
C SER A 2 24.02 -10.65 -17.80
N SER A 3 24.76 -9.95 -16.95
CA SER A 3 24.50 -9.88 -15.52
C SER A 3 23.23 -9.06 -15.35
N TRP A 4 22.13 -9.75 -15.04
CA TRP A 4 20.90 -9.08 -14.67
C TRP A 4 21.07 -8.61 -13.23
N ASN A 5 21.27 -7.31 -13.03
CA ASN A 5 21.36 -6.71 -11.71
C ASN A 5 19.94 -6.54 -11.16
N TYR A 6 19.65 -7.19 -10.03
CA TYR A 6 18.37 -7.02 -9.32
C TYR A 6 18.63 -6.50 -7.92
N VAL A 7 17.81 -5.56 -7.47
CA VAL A 7 17.79 -5.06 -6.08
C VAL A 7 16.74 -5.85 -5.32
N VAL A 8 17.16 -6.47 -4.22
CA VAL A 8 16.24 -7.20 -3.34
C VAL A 8 16.05 -6.37 -2.07
N THR A 9 14.80 -6.06 -1.76
CA THR A 9 14.39 -5.51 -0.47
C THR A 9 13.84 -6.63 0.40
N ALA A 10 14.16 -6.62 1.70
CA ALA A 10 13.70 -7.66 2.62
C ALA A 10 12.18 -7.61 2.89
N HIS A 11 11.55 -6.45 2.65
CA HIS A 11 10.13 -6.22 2.85
C HIS A 11 9.44 -5.81 1.54
N LYS A 12 8.10 -5.94 1.49
CA LYS A 12 7.28 -5.28 0.47
C LYS A 12 7.70 -3.79 0.43
N PRO A 13 7.87 -3.19 -0.76
CA PRO A 13 8.72 -2.03 -1.00
C PRO A 13 8.21 -0.68 -0.42
N THR A 14 7.41 -0.67 0.65
CA THR A 14 6.96 0.58 1.27
C THR A 14 8.15 1.25 1.96
N ASN A 15 8.72 0.68 3.02
CA ASN A 15 9.83 1.28 3.76
C ASN A 15 11.15 0.50 3.52
N VAL A 16 12.18 1.18 3.01
CA VAL A 16 13.47 0.57 2.68
C VAL A 16 14.56 1.13 3.57
N THR A 17 14.97 0.33 4.56
CA THR A 17 16.09 0.66 5.45
C THR A 17 17.43 0.15 4.92
N HIS A 18 17.41 -1.01 4.26
CA HIS A 18 18.60 -1.66 3.71
C HIS A 18 18.29 -2.25 2.33
N SER A 19 19.30 -2.27 1.46
CA SER A 19 19.23 -2.88 0.14
C SER A 19 20.47 -3.72 -0.13
N CYS A 20 20.31 -4.82 -0.86
CA CYS A 20 21.42 -5.62 -1.34
C CYS A 20 21.26 -5.93 -2.83
N VAL A 21 22.41 -6.11 -3.49
CA VAL A 21 22.48 -6.51 -4.89
C VAL A 21 22.95 -7.96 -4.95
N GLY A 22 22.20 -8.80 -5.67
CA GLY A 22 22.46 -10.24 -5.78
C GLY A 22 22.34 -10.75 -7.21
N ASN A 23 22.87 -11.95 -7.46
CA ASN A 23 22.75 -12.66 -8.74
C ASN A 23 21.92 -13.93 -8.56
N PHE A 24 21.03 -14.23 -9.50
CA PHE A 24 20.31 -15.50 -9.55
C PHE A 24 21.22 -16.64 -10.06
N THR A 25 20.96 -17.87 -9.60
CA THR A 25 21.61 -19.08 -10.10
C THR A 25 21.16 -19.45 -11.52
N SER A 26 19.92 -19.11 -11.88
CA SER A 26 19.40 -19.18 -13.25
C SER A 26 18.22 -18.22 -13.47
N PRO A 27 17.87 -17.87 -14.72
CA PRO A 27 16.74 -16.97 -15.01
C PRO A 27 15.37 -17.48 -14.57
N GLN A 28 15.22 -18.79 -14.31
CA GLN A 28 13.95 -19.42 -13.93
C GLN A 28 13.88 -19.84 -12.45
N GLU A 29 15.00 -19.80 -11.71
CA GLU A 29 15.05 -20.17 -10.31
C GLU A 29 14.87 -18.95 -9.40
N LEU A 30 13.62 -18.68 -9.03
CA LEU A 30 13.24 -17.58 -8.14
C LEU A 30 13.30 -17.94 -6.64
N ASN A 31 13.84 -19.11 -6.29
CA ASN A 31 13.81 -19.62 -4.91
C ASN A 31 15.02 -19.14 -4.08
N LEU A 32 14.75 -18.63 -2.88
CA LEU A 32 15.78 -18.37 -1.87
C LEU A 32 16.17 -19.70 -1.19
N ILE A 33 17.42 -20.13 -1.38
CA ILE A 33 17.96 -21.37 -0.80
C ILE A 33 18.69 -21.04 0.51
N ILE A 34 18.34 -21.75 1.58
CA ILE A 34 18.97 -21.60 2.89
C ILE A 34 20.30 -22.36 2.90
N ALA A 35 21.41 -21.63 2.97
CA ALA A 35 22.75 -22.22 3.09
C ALA A 35 23.10 -22.62 4.53
N ALA A 36 22.73 -21.79 5.51
CA ALA A 36 22.93 -22.03 6.94
C ALA A 36 21.91 -21.24 7.78
N MET A 37 21.63 -21.70 9.00
CA MET A 37 20.74 -21.03 9.95
C MET A 37 21.21 -21.25 11.39
N GLY A 38 20.93 -20.29 12.28
CA GLY A 38 21.22 -20.40 13.71
C GLY A 38 20.74 -19.19 14.49
N ASP A 39 20.44 -19.38 15.77
CA ASP A 39 20.18 -18.31 16.73
C ASP A 39 21.50 -17.93 17.41
N VAL A 40 21.83 -16.64 17.35
CA VAL A 40 23.07 -16.07 17.89
C VAL A 40 22.82 -15.20 19.12
N SER A 41 21.60 -15.20 19.65
CA SER A 41 21.26 -14.46 20.87
C SER A 41 22.05 -14.98 22.08
N ASP A 42 22.49 -14.04 22.91
CA ASP A 42 23.05 -14.36 24.23
C ASP A 42 21.94 -14.20 25.27
N ARG A 43 21.84 -15.17 26.18
CA ARG A 43 20.83 -15.15 27.26
C ARG A 43 21.01 -13.99 28.23
N ILE A 44 22.22 -13.44 28.30
CA ILE A 44 22.60 -12.35 29.19
C ILE A 44 23.43 -11.38 28.36
N GLY A 45 22.98 -10.12 28.31
CA GLY A 45 23.67 -9.05 27.62
C GLY A 45 22.76 -7.84 27.51
N ARG A 46 23.33 -6.64 27.64
CA ARG A 46 22.61 -5.40 27.34
C ARG A 46 22.69 -5.17 25.83
N PRO A 47 21.57 -5.13 25.09
CA PRO A 47 21.58 -4.80 23.67
C PRO A 47 22.24 -3.44 23.44
N THR A 48 22.90 -3.29 22.29
CA THR A 48 23.58 -2.04 21.93
C THR A 48 22.58 -0.91 21.72
N ASP A 49 22.82 0.24 22.36
CA ASP A 49 21.93 1.41 22.26
C ASP A 49 21.90 1.97 20.80
N ASN A 50 23.01 1.85 20.06
CA ASN A 50 23.16 2.35 18.67
C ASN A 50 22.68 1.35 17.59
N GLY A 51 21.99 0.28 17.99
CA GLY A 51 21.52 -0.76 17.08
C GLY A 51 22.54 -1.87 16.81
N GLN A 52 22.06 -2.94 16.19
CA GLN A 52 22.85 -4.16 15.95
C GLN A 52 23.66 -4.02 14.67
N ILE A 53 24.96 -4.36 14.72
CA ILE A 53 25.86 -4.27 13.58
C ILE A 53 26.27 -5.67 13.15
N GLY A 54 26.00 -6.03 11.89
CA GLY A 54 26.50 -7.23 11.26
C GLY A 54 27.49 -6.90 10.14
N VAL A 55 28.70 -7.44 10.22
CA VAL A 55 29.76 -7.21 9.22
C VAL A 55 30.41 -8.51 8.80
N ILE A 56 30.75 -8.61 7.51
CA ILE A 56 31.42 -9.77 6.94
C ILE A 56 32.84 -9.33 6.56
N GLU A 57 33.82 -10.18 6.88
CA GLU A 57 35.20 -9.93 6.51
C GLU A 57 35.38 -10.06 4.98
N PRO A 58 36.13 -9.16 4.30
CA PRO A 58 36.23 -9.13 2.85
C PRO A 58 36.66 -10.43 2.17
N ASP A 59 37.55 -11.20 2.79
CA ASP A 59 37.99 -12.52 2.29
C ASP A 59 37.06 -13.67 2.71
N CYS A 60 35.88 -13.34 3.26
CA CYS A 60 34.87 -14.27 3.76
C CYS A 60 35.43 -15.30 4.77
N ARG A 61 36.34 -14.89 5.65
CA ARG A 61 36.92 -15.78 6.67
C ARG A 61 36.06 -15.91 7.93
N LEU A 62 35.31 -14.86 8.26
CA LEU A 62 34.38 -14.84 9.39
C LEU A 62 33.30 -13.76 9.22
N ILE A 63 32.24 -13.89 10.02
CA ILE A 63 31.22 -12.87 10.25
C ILE A 63 31.47 -12.31 11.65
N GLY A 64 31.42 -10.99 11.78
CA GLY A 64 31.45 -10.27 13.05
C GLY A 64 30.09 -9.65 13.33
N LEU A 65 29.60 -9.81 14.56
CA LEU A 65 28.33 -9.27 15.02
C LEU A 65 28.55 -8.49 16.32
N HIS A 66 28.11 -7.25 16.35
CA HIS A 66 28.02 -6.46 17.58
C HIS A 66 26.54 -6.34 17.96
N LEU A 67 26.12 -7.19 18.90
CA LEU A 67 24.73 -7.32 19.34
C LEU A 67 24.50 -6.77 20.76
N TYR A 68 25.54 -6.82 21.60
CA TYR A 68 25.49 -6.46 23.00
C TYR A 68 26.72 -5.62 23.38
N ASP A 69 26.54 -4.68 24.31
CA ASP A 69 27.61 -3.80 24.79
C ASP A 69 28.80 -4.60 25.35
N GLY A 70 30.01 -4.23 24.96
CA GLY A 70 31.26 -4.87 25.40
C GLY A 70 31.50 -6.27 24.84
N LEU A 71 30.67 -6.76 23.91
CA LEU A 71 30.83 -8.07 23.26
C LEU A 71 30.85 -7.94 21.74
N PHE A 72 31.83 -8.61 21.12
CA PHE A 72 31.91 -8.81 19.68
C PHE A 72 31.85 -10.30 19.36
N LYS A 73 30.76 -10.73 18.74
CA LYS A 73 30.50 -12.13 18.42
C LYS A 73 31.07 -12.47 17.05
N VAL A 74 31.78 -13.58 16.96
CA VAL A 74 32.49 -14.02 15.76
C VAL A 74 31.96 -15.38 15.32
N ILE A 75 31.60 -15.49 14.04
CA ILE A 75 31.15 -16.72 13.38
C ILE A 75 32.14 -17.06 12.26
N PRO A 76 33.07 -17.99 12.46
CA PRO A 76 34.06 -18.35 11.44
C PRO A 76 33.46 -19.17 10.30
N PHE A 77 34.00 -19.02 9.10
CA PHE A 77 33.77 -19.96 8.00
C PHE A 77 34.74 -21.15 8.09
N ASP A 78 34.32 -22.31 7.59
CA ASP A 78 35.19 -23.45 7.33
C ASP A 78 35.81 -23.37 5.92
N ASN A 79 36.71 -24.31 5.60
CA ASN A 79 37.40 -24.34 4.31
C ASN A 79 36.45 -24.66 3.12
N LYS A 80 35.18 -24.99 3.38
CA LYS A 80 34.12 -25.26 2.41
C LYS A 80 33.06 -24.15 2.38
N GLY A 81 33.23 -23.07 3.14
CA GLY A 81 32.27 -21.96 3.23
C GLY A 81 31.08 -22.21 4.16
N GLN A 82 31.11 -23.23 5.01
CA GLN A 82 30.08 -23.49 6.03
C GLN A 82 30.38 -22.74 7.33
N LEU A 83 29.33 -22.31 8.04
CA LEU A 83 29.46 -21.62 9.31
C LEU A 83 29.88 -22.58 10.44
N LYS A 84 30.83 -22.14 11.26
CA LYS A 84 31.24 -22.82 12.50
C LYS A 84 30.52 -22.24 13.72
N GLU A 85 30.73 -22.89 14.87
CA GLU A 85 30.23 -22.41 16.16
C GLU A 85 30.73 -20.99 16.47
N ALA A 86 29.79 -20.14 16.85
CA ALA A 86 30.05 -18.75 17.21
C ALA A 86 30.74 -18.65 18.58
N PHE A 87 31.53 -17.61 18.79
CA PHE A 87 32.09 -17.28 20.10
C PHE A 87 32.14 -15.76 20.31
N ASN A 88 32.13 -15.33 21.57
CA ASN A 88 32.20 -13.92 21.93
C ASN A 88 33.64 -13.54 22.29
N ILE A 89 34.07 -12.37 21.83
CA ILE A 89 35.29 -11.69 22.24
C ILE A 89 34.88 -10.46 23.05
N ARG A 90 35.60 -10.16 24.13
CA ARG A 90 35.36 -8.97 24.94
C ARG A 90 35.89 -7.74 24.20
N LEU A 91 35.04 -6.73 24.07
CA LEU A 91 35.41 -5.42 23.56
C LEU A 91 35.53 -4.46 24.76
N GLU A 92 36.66 -3.76 24.89
CA GLU A 92 36.89 -2.85 26.02
C GLU A 92 36.06 -1.58 25.89
N GLU A 93 35.84 -1.14 24.65
CA GLU A 93 35.03 0.02 24.31
C GLU A 93 33.53 -0.31 24.43
N LEU A 94 32.82 0.42 25.29
CA LEU A 94 31.39 0.18 25.57
C LEU A 94 30.45 0.93 24.63
N GLN A 95 30.74 2.19 24.31
CA GLN A 95 29.91 3.01 23.42
C GLN A 95 30.44 2.98 21.99
N VAL A 96 30.18 1.89 21.30
CA VAL A 96 30.55 1.72 19.89
C VAL A 96 29.50 2.36 18.99
N LEU A 97 29.95 3.16 18.02
CA LEU A 97 29.11 3.84 17.04
C LEU A 97 29.05 3.06 15.72
N ASP A 98 30.20 2.61 15.20
CA ASP A 98 30.26 1.77 14.00
C ASP A 98 31.46 0.81 14.04
N VAL A 99 31.33 -0.33 13.38
CA VAL A 99 32.37 -1.36 13.22
C VAL A 99 32.40 -1.84 11.78
N LYS A 100 33.60 -1.94 11.19
CA LYS A 100 33.81 -2.46 9.83
C LYS A 100 35.07 -3.32 9.74
N PHE A 101 35.09 -4.29 8.84
CA PHE A 101 36.33 -4.99 8.48
C PHE A 101 37.13 -4.19 7.45
N LEU A 102 38.45 -4.15 7.63
CA LEU A 102 39.38 -3.52 6.69
C LEU A 102 39.75 -4.48 5.55
N TYR A 103 39.99 -3.92 4.36
CA TYR A 103 40.48 -4.67 3.19
C TYR A 103 42.00 -4.75 3.16
N GLY A 104 42.53 -5.82 2.55
CA GLY A 104 43.97 -5.98 2.32
C GLY A 104 44.77 -6.40 3.55
N CYS A 105 44.11 -6.83 4.63
CA CYS A 105 44.74 -7.28 5.86
C CYS A 105 44.99 -8.80 5.84
N SER A 106 46.23 -9.22 6.16
CA SER A 106 46.61 -10.65 6.19
C SER A 106 45.82 -11.45 7.21
N LYS A 107 45.37 -10.82 8.29
CA LYS A 107 44.43 -11.37 9.27
C LYS A 107 43.14 -10.55 9.23
N PRO A 108 42.00 -11.11 9.66
CA PRO A 108 40.77 -10.33 9.83
C PRO A 108 41.02 -9.16 10.79
N THR A 109 40.90 -7.94 10.30
CA THR A 109 41.12 -6.71 11.09
C THR A 109 39.85 -5.88 11.08
N ILE A 110 39.33 -5.57 12.26
CA ILE A 110 38.22 -4.64 12.43
C ILE A 110 38.74 -3.23 12.74
N VAL A 111 37.96 -2.25 12.34
CA VAL A 111 38.07 -0.86 12.78
C VAL A 111 36.80 -0.53 13.57
N VAL A 112 36.98 0.05 14.76
CA VAL A 112 35.93 0.37 15.73
C VAL A 112 35.94 1.88 15.95
N LEU A 113 34.82 2.53 15.66
CA LEU A 113 34.53 3.92 16.02
C LEU A 113 33.76 3.91 17.33
N TYR A 114 34.26 4.62 18.34
CA TYR A 114 33.65 4.63 19.67
C TYR A 114 33.74 6.01 20.33
N GLN A 115 32.85 6.24 21.29
CA GLN A 115 32.81 7.44 22.12
C GLN A 115 33.36 7.12 23.52
N ASP A 116 34.20 8.01 24.04
CA ASP A 116 34.71 7.91 25.42
C ASP A 116 33.80 8.63 26.43
N ASN A 117 34.11 8.49 27.73
CA ASN A 117 33.34 9.11 28.81
C ASN A 117 33.41 10.64 28.84
N LYS A 118 34.20 11.28 27.96
CA LYS A 118 34.31 12.74 27.81
C LYS A 118 33.63 13.21 26.52
N ASP A 119 32.81 12.35 25.92
CA ASP A 119 32.12 12.58 24.65
C ASP A 119 33.04 12.81 23.45
N ALA A 120 34.33 12.43 23.56
CA ALA A 120 35.26 12.48 22.44
C ALA A 120 35.18 11.18 21.64
N ARG A 121 35.17 11.30 20.31
CA ARG A 121 35.11 10.16 19.39
C ARG A 121 36.51 9.75 18.91
N HIS A 122 36.75 8.44 18.87
CA HIS A 122 38.05 7.85 18.53
C HIS A 122 37.87 6.62 17.62
N VAL A 123 38.92 6.28 16.88
CA VAL A 123 38.97 5.06 16.06
C VAL A 123 40.16 4.19 16.47
N LYS A 124 39.88 2.90 16.68
CA LYS A 124 40.89 1.89 17.02
C LYS A 124 40.74 0.66 16.13
N THR A 125 41.86 0.01 15.81
CA THR A 125 41.85 -1.23 15.03
C THR A 125 42.21 -2.43 15.89
N TYR A 126 41.62 -3.58 15.58
CA TYR A 126 41.91 -4.86 16.25
C TYR A 126 42.06 -5.99 15.21
N GLU A 127 43.04 -6.87 15.41
CA GLU A 127 43.13 -8.15 14.69
C GLU A 127 42.34 -9.23 15.44
N VAL A 128 41.50 -9.99 14.73
CA VAL A 128 40.75 -11.12 15.30
C VAL A 128 41.61 -12.38 15.26
N ALA A 129 42.11 -12.80 16.42
CA ALA A 129 42.89 -14.03 16.55
C ALA A 129 41.95 -15.25 16.69
N LEU A 130 41.51 -15.81 15.56
CA LEU A 130 40.57 -16.96 15.51
C LEU A 130 41.00 -18.19 16.35
N LYS A 131 42.31 -18.41 16.54
CA LYS A 131 42.82 -19.53 17.35
C LYS A 131 42.73 -19.28 18.85
N GLU A 132 43.02 -18.05 19.26
CA GLU A 132 43.05 -17.62 20.66
C GLU A 132 41.67 -17.17 21.14
N LYS A 133 40.76 -16.90 20.20
CA LYS A 133 39.41 -16.35 20.44
C LYS A 133 39.46 -15.02 21.19
N ASP A 134 40.43 -14.18 20.82
CA ASP A 134 40.67 -12.88 21.45
C ASP A 134 41.04 -11.81 20.40
N PHE A 135 41.03 -10.56 20.82
CA PHE A 135 41.55 -9.44 20.04
C PHE A 135 43.04 -9.25 20.29
N VAL A 136 43.78 -8.98 19.22
CA VAL A 136 45.15 -8.46 19.26
C VAL A 136 45.12 -7.01 18.79
N GLU A 137 45.96 -6.15 19.36
CA GLU A 137 46.06 -4.75 18.96
C GLU A 137 46.33 -4.64 17.44
N GLY A 138 45.52 -3.83 16.76
CA GLY A 138 45.57 -3.67 15.32
C GLY A 138 46.70 -2.74 14.85
N PRO A 139 46.82 -2.54 13.54
CA PRO A 139 47.96 -1.83 12.95
C PRO A 139 48.07 -0.35 13.32
N TRP A 140 46.96 0.31 13.70
CA TRP A 140 46.96 1.74 14.04
C TRP A 140 45.71 2.17 14.84
N SER A 141 45.76 3.34 15.46
CA SER A 141 44.64 4.02 16.10
C SER A 141 44.71 5.53 15.84
N GLN A 142 43.57 6.19 15.90
CA GLN A 142 43.44 7.64 15.71
C GLN A 142 42.51 8.21 16.79
N ASN A 143 43.02 9.17 17.55
CA ASN A 143 42.28 9.81 18.64
C ASN A 143 41.78 11.19 18.25
N ASN A 144 40.77 11.69 18.98
CA ASN A 144 40.19 13.03 18.87
C ASN A 144 39.71 13.35 17.46
N LEU A 145 38.77 12.54 16.97
CA LEU A 145 38.05 12.81 15.73
C LEU A 145 37.02 13.91 15.94
N ASP A 146 36.39 14.31 14.84
CA ASP A 146 35.18 15.14 14.88
C ASP A 146 34.13 14.53 15.83
N ASN A 147 33.55 15.36 16.70
CA ASN A 147 32.49 14.94 17.61
C ASN A 147 31.24 14.49 16.85
N GLY A 148 31.08 14.86 15.57
CA GLY A 148 30.04 14.37 14.68
C GLY A 148 30.35 13.06 13.95
N ALA A 149 31.52 12.44 14.12
CA ALA A 149 31.90 11.21 13.40
C ALA A 149 31.01 10.01 13.72
N ASP A 150 30.21 9.50 12.78
CA ASP A 150 29.22 8.43 13.03
C ASP A 150 29.38 7.20 12.11
N LEU A 151 30.04 7.34 10.96
CA LEU A 151 30.03 6.34 9.90
C LEU A 151 31.45 5.96 9.45
N LEU A 152 31.70 4.65 9.34
CA LEU A 152 32.91 4.08 8.78
C LEU A 152 32.65 3.44 7.41
N ILE A 153 33.47 3.81 6.43
CA ILE A 153 33.44 3.21 5.08
C ILE A 153 34.80 2.56 4.79
N PRO A 154 34.89 1.22 4.81
CA PRO A 154 36.13 0.53 4.50
C PRO A 154 36.43 0.64 3.00
N VAL A 155 37.66 1.07 2.67
CA VAL A 155 38.08 1.28 1.29
C VAL A 155 38.69 -0.03 0.75
N PRO A 156 38.24 -0.55 -0.40
CA PRO A 156 38.72 -1.81 -0.98
C PRO A 156 40.14 -1.70 -1.56
N LEU A 157 40.66 -2.84 -2.04
CA LEU A 157 41.88 -2.84 -2.84
C LEU A 157 41.67 -2.05 -4.14
N PRO A 158 42.66 -1.27 -4.60
CA PRO A 158 44.05 -1.25 -4.14
C PRO A 158 44.37 -0.21 -3.05
N LEU A 159 43.43 0.67 -2.70
CA LEU A 159 43.71 1.83 -1.83
C LEU A 159 43.77 1.47 -0.34
N CYS A 160 42.91 0.55 0.11
CA CYS A 160 42.81 0.11 1.51
C CYS A 160 42.56 1.26 2.51
N GLY A 161 42.41 0.94 3.79
CA GLY A 161 42.12 1.91 4.85
C GLY A 161 40.62 2.15 5.03
N VAL A 162 40.27 3.29 5.62
CA VAL A 162 38.90 3.62 6.00
C VAL A 162 38.63 5.12 5.80
N LEU A 163 37.44 5.45 5.34
CA LEU A 163 36.88 6.79 5.44
C LEU A 163 36.02 6.89 6.71
N ILE A 164 36.25 7.94 7.48
CA ILE A 164 35.51 8.31 8.67
C ILE A 164 34.71 9.56 8.29
N ILE A 165 33.40 9.45 8.31
CA ILE A 165 32.49 10.54 7.96
C ILE A 165 32.01 11.18 9.26
N GLY A 166 32.26 12.47 9.43
CA GLY A 166 31.67 13.31 10.48
C GLY A 166 30.77 14.39 9.89
N GLU A 167 30.25 15.23 10.77
CA GLU A 167 29.30 16.29 10.40
C GLU A 167 30.01 17.47 9.73
N GLU A 168 31.22 17.81 10.18
CA GLU A 168 31.99 18.94 9.66
C GLU A 168 33.22 18.50 8.85
N THR A 169 33.69 17.27 9.04
CA THR A 169 34.91 16.79 8.38
C THR A 169 34.79 15.35 7.88
N ILE A 170 35.42 15.08 6.73
CA ILE A 170 35.61 13.73 6.20
C ILE A 170 37.10 13.40 6.26
N VAL A 171 37.42 12.26 6.87
CA VAL A 171 38.81 11.82 7.10
C VAL A 171 39.05 10.47 6.45
N TYR A 172 40.05 10.38 5.58
CA TYR A 172 40.64 9.12 5.16
C TYR A 172 41.82 8.76 6.07
N CYS A 173 41.80 7.56 6.62
CA CYS A 173 42.86 7.03 7.46
C CYS A 173 43.32 5.64 7.01
N SER A 174 44.63 5.44 7.01
CA SER A 174 45.31 4.17 6.79
C SER A 174 46.59 4.15 7.61
N ALA A 175 47.29 3.01 7.67
CA ALA A 175 48.57 2.90 8.39
C ALA A 175 49.64 3.91 7.90
N ASN A 176 49.55 4.37 6.64
CA ASN A 176 50.59 5.17 5.98
C ASN A 176 50.13 6.57 5.52
N ALA A 177 48.83 6.86 5.57
CA ALA A 177 48.27 8.09 5.04
C ALA A 177 47.07 8.56 5.84
N PHE A 178 47.04 9.87 6.08
CA PHE A 178 45.97 10.61 6.73
C PHE A 178 45.62 11.82 5.87
N LYS A 179 44.34 11.96 5.49
CA LYS A 179 43.83 13.07 4.67
C LYS A 179 42.48 13.49 5.20
N ALA A 180 42.28 14.78 5.41
CA ALA A 180 41.01 15.34 5.89
C ALA A 180 40.57 16.48 4.99
N ILE A 181 39.26 16.60 4.79
CA ILE A 181 38.63 17.76 4.14
C ILE A 181 37.49 18.28 5.02
N PRO A 182 37.33 19.61 5.14
CA PRO A 182 36.14 20.19 5.74
C PRO A 182 34.96 20.07 4.77
N ILE A 183 33.77 19.84 5.31
CA ILE A 183 32.50 19.82 4.58
C ILE A 183 31.54 20.84 5.19
N ARG A 184 30.44 21.12 4.48
CA ARG A 184 29.35 21.87 5.08
C ARG A 184 28.72 21.00 6.18
N PRO A 185 28.42 21.55 7.37
CA PRO A 185 27.75 20.82 8.44
C PRO A 185 26.51 20.08 7.90
N SER A 186 26.56 18.75 7.94
CA SER A 186 25.45 17.90 7.53
C SER A 186 25.63 16.47 8.06
N ILE A 187 24.54 15.86 8.50
CA ILE A 187 24.53 14.47 8.97
C ILE A 187 24.37 13.54 7.76
N THR A 188 25.40 12.76 7.45
CA THR A 188 25.35 11.74 6.39
C THR A 188 24.62 10.51 6.90
N LYS A 189 23.57 10.05 6.18
CA LYS A 189 22.74 8.92 6.60
C LYS A 189 23.05 7.63 5.86
N ALA A 190 23.43 7.73 4.59
CA ALA A 190 23.65 6.57 3.75
C ALA A 190 24.84 6.79 2.81
N TYR A 191 25.50 5.70 2.43
CA TYR A 191 26.53 5.70 1.41
C TYR A 191 26.37 4.54 0.43
N GLY A 192 26.87 4.74 -0.78
CA GLY A 192 26.92 3.71 -1.82
C GLY A 192 28.25 3.77 -2.58
N ARG A 193 28.94 2.64 -2.73
CA ARG A 193 30.18 2.58 -3.51
C ARG A 193 29.87 2.54 -5.00
N VAL A 194 30.50 3.43 -5.78
CA VAL A 194 30.32 3.50 -7.24
C VAL A 194 31.32 2.60 -7.95
N ASP A 195 32.61 2.77 -7.64
CA ASP A 195 33.68 2.01 -8.30
C ASP A 195 34.12 0.82 -7.45
N ALA A 196 34.40 -0.31 -8.09
CA ALA A 196 34.87 -1.52 -7.41
C ALA A 196 36.19 -1.31 -6.65
N ASP A 197 37.04 -0.39 -7.11
CA ASP A 197 38.33 -0.01 -6.52
C ASP A 197 38.21 0.98 -5.35
N GLY A 198 37.01 1.50 -5.08
CA GLY A 198 36.76 2.48 -4.03
C GLY A 198 37.18 3.91 -4.37
N SER A 199 37.35 4.24 -5.65
CA SER A 199 37.72 5.61 -6.04
C SER A 199 36.60 6.64 -5.84
N ARG A 200 35.33 6.21 -5.97
CA ARG A 200 34.15 7.07 -5.86
C ARG A 200 33.07 6.46 -4.97
N TYR A 201 32.47 7.32 -4.14
CA TYR A 201 31.37 7.01 -3.24
C TYR A 201 30.26 8.06 -3.35
N LEU A 202 29.03 7.61 -3.26
CA LEU A 202 27.86 8.48 -3.08
C LEU A 202 27.56 8.59 -1.59
N LEU A 203 27.27 9.81 -1.13
CA LEU A 203 26.86 10.12 0.24
C LEU A 203 25.52 10.84 0.20
N GLY A 204 24.52 10.30 0.87
CA GLY A 204 23.21 10.92 1.05
C GLY A 204 23.08 11.48 2.46
N ASP A 205 22.68 12.75 2.57
CA ASP A 205 22.48 13.39 3.87
C ASP A 205 21.02 13.38 4.35
N HIS A 206 20.82 13.82 5.59
CA HIS A 206 19.51 13.94 6.23
C HIS A 206 18.56 14.94 5.55
N ALA A 207 19.09 15.87 4.75
CA ALA A 207 18.32 16.82 3.95
C ALA A 207 18.03 16.27 2.52
N GLY A 208 18.44 15.04 2.21
CA GLY A 208 18.26 14.40 0.91
C GLY A 208 19.16 14.96 -0.20
N LEU A 209 20.24 15.64 0.14
CA LEU A 209 21.27 16.04 -0.82
C LEU A 209 22.21 14.87 -1.10
N LEU A 210 22.47 14.63 -2.38
CA LEU A 210 23.36 13.58 -2.85
C LEU A 210 24.71 14.17 -3.24
N HIS A 211 25.76 13.70 -2.57
CA HIS A 211 27.14 14.12 -2.80
C HIS A 211 27.97 12.97 -3.40
N LEU A 212 28.94 13.32 -4.25
CA LEU A 212 29.97 12.43 -4.76
C LEU A 212 31.28 12.71 -4.02
N LEU A 213 31.75 11.74 -3.24
CA LEU A 213 33.08 11.73 -2.65
C LEU A 213 34.05 10.99 -3.58
N VAL A 214 35.13 11.66 -3.97
CA VAL A 214 36.19 11.15 -4.82
C VAL A 214 37.49 11.07 -4.04
N ILE A 215 38.08 9.88 -3.97
CA ILE A 215 39.43 9.68 -3.47
C ILE A 215 40.40 9.95 -4.62
N THR A 216 41.21 11.00 -4.52
CA THR A 216 42.29 11.24 -5.47
C THR A 216 43.49 10.39 -5.08
N HIS A 217 44.04 9.64 -6.03
CA HIS A 217 45.15 8.72 -5.78
C HIS A 217 46.13 8.67 -6.95
N GLU A 218 47.39 8.41 -6.63
CA GLU A 218 48.44 8.07 -7.58
C GLU A 218 48.84 6.61 -7.35
N LYS A 219 48.46 5.72 -8.27
CA LYS A 219 48.59 4.26 -8.10
C LYS A 219 47.88 3.82 -6.80
N GLU A 220 48.60 3.24 -5.85
CA GLU A 220 48.10 2.73 -4.57
C GLU A 220 48.13 3.78 -3.45
N LYS A 221 48.60 5.01 -3.73
CA LYS A 221 48.76 6.06 -2.72
C LYS A 221 47.67 7.12 -2.83
N VAL A 222 46.88 7.28 -1.77
CA VAL A 222 45.89 8.35 -1.67
C VAL A 222 46.57 9.71 -1.50
N THR A 223 46.26 10.64 -2.41
CA THR A 223 46.83 12.01 -2.42
C THR A 223 45.93 13.03 -1.73
N GLY A 224 44.61 12.84 -1.79
CA GLY A 224 43.62 13.75 -1.20
C GLY A 224 42.18 13.31 -1.45
N LEU A 225 41.22 14.10 -0.94
CA LEU A 225 39.78 13.85 -1.08
C LEU A 225 39.12 15.05 -1.76
N LYS A 226 38.04 14.81 -2.50
CA LYS A 226 37.21 15.84 -3.11
C LYS A 226 35.75 15.46 -2.94
N ILE A 227 34.89 16.43 -2.59
CA ILE A 227 33.44 16.23 -2.51
C ILE A 227 32.74 17.20 -3.47
N GLU A 228 31.73 16.70 -4.17
CA GLU A 228 30.91 17.47 -5.11
C GLU A 228 29.43 17.20 -4.86
N LEU A 229 28.59 18.25 -4.91
CA LEU A 229 27.14 18.09 -4.82
C LEU A 229 26.60 17.66 -6.21
N LEU A 230 25.87 16.55 -6.24
CA LEU A 230 25.23 16.05 -7.47
C LEU A 230 23.82 16.59 -7.64
N GLY A 231 23.05 16.72 -6.56
CA GLY A 231 21.65 17.14 -6.63
C GLY A 231 20.86 16.72 -5.40
N GLU A 232 19.55 16.64 -5.56
CA GLU A 232 18.61 16.26 -4.49
C GLU A 232 17.86 14.98 -4.86
N THR A 233 17.69 14.08 -3.88
CA THR A 233 16.92 12.84 -3.96
C THR A 233 15.90 12.79 -2.81
N CYS A 234 15.16 11.69 -2.64
CA CYS A 234 14.54 11.41 -1.34
C CYS A 234 15.62 11.26 -0.24
N ILE A 235 15.21 11.38 1.02
CA ILE A 235 16.09 11.15 2.17
C ILE A 235 16.50 9.68 2.16
N ALA A 236 17.77 9.44 1.83
CA ALA A 236 18.29 8.11 1.60
C ALA A 236 18.60 7.40 2.92
N SER A 237 18.00 6.22 3.12
CA SER A 237 18.38 5.28 4.18
C SER A 237 19.40 4.26 3.67
N THR A 238 19.40 3.99 2.36
CA THR A 238 20.37 3.13 1.69
C THR A 238 20.60 3.59 0.25
N ILE A 239 21.83 3.45 -0.25
CA ILE A 239 22.21 3.82 -1.62
C ILE A 239 22.89 2.63 -2.28
N SER A 240 22.33 2.15 -3.38
CA SER A 240 22.88 1.04 -4.16
C SER A 240 23.16 1.48 -5.60
N TYR A 241 24.44 1.63 -5.95
CA TYR A 241 24.84 1.81 -7.34
C TYR A 241 24.66 0.50 -8.10
N LEU A 242 24.00 0.54 -9.26
CA LEU A 242 23.69 -0.65 -10.04
C LEU A 242 24.73 -0.85 -11.15
N ASP A 243 24.59 -0.10 -12.23
CA ASP A 243 25.52 -0.01 -13.37
C ASP A 243 25.07 1.14 -14.28
N ASN A 244 25.87 1.55 -15.26
CA ASN A 244 25.51 2.54 -16.29
C ASN A 244 24.93 3.86 -15.72
N ALA A 245 25.46 4.28 -14.57
CA ALA A 245 25.02 5.47 -13.83
C ALA A 245 23.61 5.39 -13.25
N PHE A 246 22.99 4.21 -13.20
CA PHE A 246 21.75 3.98 -12.46
C PHE A 246 22.04 3.71 -10.99
N VAL A 247 21.28 4.37 -10.12
CA VAL A 247 21.41 4.26 -8.67
C VAL A 247 20.02 4.06 -8.09
N TYR A 248 19.90 3.08 -7.21
CA TYR A 248 18.72 2.89 -6.39
C TYR A 248 18.90 3.62 -5.05
N ILE A 249 17.95 4.49 -4.73
CA ILE A 249 17.88 5.22 -3.47
C ILE A 249 16.71 4.65 -2.66
N GLY A 250 17.03 3.86 -1.65
CA GLY A 250 16.04 3.35 -0.71
C GLY A 250 15.79 4.35 0.40
N SER A 251 14.52 4.65 0.67
CA SER A 251 14.13 5.59 1.72
C SER A 251 13.16 4.95 2.71
N SER A 252 13.34 5.29 3.99
CA SER A 252 12.40 4.98 5.07
C SER A 252 11.41 6.11 5.36
N TYR A 253 11.62 7.31 4.80
CA TYR A 253 10.82 8.51 5.07
C TYR A 253 10.04 9.02 3.87
N GLY A 254 10.38 8.58 2.66
CA GLY A 254 9.74 9.00 1.43
C GLY A 254 9.71 7.88 0.40
N ASP A 255 9.17 8.19 -0.78
CA ASP A 255 9.15 7.24 -1.89
C ASP A 255 10.58 6.88 -2.29
N SER A 256 10.89 5.59 -2.37
CA SER A 256 12.18 5.12 -2.86
C SER A 256 12.31 5.44 -4.36
N GLN A 257 13.53 5.65 -4.85
CA GLN A 257 13.75 6.20 -6.19
C GLN A 257 14.75 5.36 -6.99
N LEU A 258 14.47 5.16 -8.27
CA LEU A 258 15.49 4.81 -9.25
C LEU A 258 15.93 6.08 -9.95
N ILE A 259 17.21 6.44 -9.81
CA ILE A 259 17.78 7.64 -10.40
C ILE A 259 18.85 7.29 -11.44
N LYS A 260 19.11 8.24 -12.33
CA LYS A 260 20.23 8.23 -13.25
C LYS A 260 21.10 9.45 -13.01
N LEU A 261 22.42 9.23 -12.98
CA LEU A 261 23.41 10.29 -12.87
C LEU A 261 23.86 10.71 -14.27
N ASN A 262 23.54 11.93 -14.65
CA ASN A 262 23.90 12.51 -15.94
C ASN A 262 25.33 13.09 -15.90
N LEU A 263 25.97 13.16 -17.07
CA LEU A 263 27.33 13.73 -17.21
C LEU A 263 27.33 15.26 -17.18
N GLN A 264 26.23 15.87 -17.63
CA GLN A 264 26.03 17.31 -17.62
C GLN A 264 24.90 17.65 -16.66
N PRO A 265 25.02 18.76 -15.91
CA PRO A 265 23.96 19.20 -15.03
C PRO A 265 22.77 19.71 -15.86
N ASP A 266 21.58 19.61 -15.30
CA ASP A 266 20.36 20.21 -15.82
C ASP A 266 20.37 21.74 -15.68
N ALA A 267 19.28 22.40 -16.09
CA ALA A 267 19.13 23.85 -15.99
C ALA A 267 19.18 24.39 -14.53
N LYS A 268 18.98 23.53 -13.53
CA LYS A 268 19.04 23.88 -12.10
C LYS A 268 20.41 23.54 -11.48
N GLY A 269 21.34 22.97 -12.25
CA GLY A 269 22.65 22.55 -11.75
C GLY A 269 22.67 21.12 -11.18
N SER A 270 21.59 20.35 -11.31
CA SER A 270 21.48 18.97 -10.81
C SER A 270 21.95 17.96 -11.85
N TYR A 271 22.76 17.00 -11.43
CA TYR A 271 23.18 15.83 -12.20
C TYR A 271 22.21 14.65 -12.03
N VAL A 272 21.22 14.77 -11.14
CA VAL A 272 20.29 13.70 -10.79
C VAL A 272 19.03 13.79 -11.63
N GLU A 273 18.70 12.70 -12.32
CA GLU A 273 17.44 12.50 -13.02
C GLU A 273 16.66 11.36 -12.36
N VAL A 274 15.45 11.64 -11.86
CA VAL A 274 14.58 10.63 -11.25
C VAL A 274 13.81 9.91 -12.35
N LEU A 275 13.99 8.60 -12.48
CA LEU A 275 13.36 7.79 -13.50
C LEU A 275 12.07 7.11 -13.00
N GLU A 276 12.11 6.58 -11.79
CA GLU A 276 10.99 5.85 -11.19
C GLU A 276 10.89 6.14 -9.69
N ARG A 277 9.67 6.07 -9.15
CA ARG A 277 9.36 6.21 -7.73
C ARG A 277 8.57 5.00 -7.25
N TYR A 278 8.96 4.46 -6.11
CA TYR A 278 8.28 3.36 -5.44
C TYR A 278 7.59 3.89 -4.19
N VAL A 279 6.28 3.72 -4.12
CA VAL A 279 5.41 4.32 -3.10
C VAL A 279 5.77 3.84 -1.70
N ASN A 280 5.99 4.78 -0.80
CA ASN A 280 6.23 4.55 0.62
C ASN A 280 5.15 5.27 1.46
N LEU A 281 4.41 4.49 2.26
CA LEU A 281 3.44 5.04 3.23
C LEU A 281 4.09 5.39 4.58
N GLY A 282 5.28 4.88 4.86
CA GLY A 282 5.97 4.96 6.14
C GLY A 282 6.85 6.21 6.29
N PRO A 283 7.02 6.70 7.53
CA PRO A 283 6.22 6.37 8.72
C PRO A 283 4.79 6.92 8.65
N ILE A 284 3.80 6.11 9.02
CA ILE A 284 2.42 6.59 9.24
C ILE A 284 2.37 7.13 10.67
N VAL A 285 2.40 8.45 10.83
CA VAL A 285 2.45 9.10 12.16
C VAL A 285 1.05 9.24 12.78
N ASP A 286 0.06 9.55 11.95
CA ASP A 286 -1.35 9.59 12.30
C ASP A 286 -2.20 9.32 11.05
N PHE A 287 -3.46 8.94 11.24
CA PHE A 287 -4.40 8.79 10.14
C PHE A 287 -5.84 8.94 10.61
N CYS A 288 -6.71 9.26 9.66
CA CYS A 288 -8.16 9.21 9.83
C CYS A 288 -8.79 8.29 8.76
N VAL A 289 -9.93 7.71 9.13
CA VAL A 289 -10.77 6.94 8.22
C VAL A 289 -11.95 7.84 7.84
N VAL A 290 -12.14 8.09 6.57
CA VAL A 290 -13.13 9.03 6.03
C VAL A 290 -13.89 8.39 4.88
N ASP A 291 -15.13 8.81 4.65
CA ASP A 291 -15.91 8.45 3.47
C ASP A 291 -16.22 9.73 2.69
N LEU A 292 -15.22 10.22 1.95
CA LEU A 292 -15.30 11.50 1.22
C LEU A 292 -16.42 11.49 0.16
N GLU A 293 -16.72 10.31 -0.40
CA GLU A 293 -17.68 10.16 -1.48
C GLU A 293 -19.07 9.73 -0.99
N ARG A 294 -19.20 9.45 0.31
CA ARG A 294 -20.41 8.96 0.98
C ARG A 294 -20.97 7.68 0.34
N GLN A 295 -20.08 6.78 -0.06
CA GLN A 295 -20.42 5.54 -0.75
C GLN A 295 -20.48 4.34 0.22
N GLY A 296 -20.28 4.55 1.51
CA GLY A 296 -20.14 3.48 2.50
C GLY A 296 -18.80 2.76 2.40
N GLN A 297 -17.82 3.35 1.71
CA GLN A 297 -16.47 2.84 1.55
C GLN A 297 -15.48 3.75 2.27
N GLY A 298 -14.88 3.25 3.34
CA GLY A 298 -13.86 3.98 4.06
C GLY A 298 -12.59 4.13 3.24
N GLN A 299 -12.03 5.33 3.28
CA GLN A 299 -10.72 5.69 2.75
C GLN A 299 -9.83 6.05 3.95
N VAL A 300 -8.57 5.64 3.90
CA VAL A 300 -7.60 5.98 4.93
C VAL A 300 -6.74 7.14 4.43
N VAL A 301 -6.78 8.27 5.14
CA VAL A 301 -5.90 9.42 4.87
C VAL A 301 -4.82 9.44 5.95
N THR A 302 -3.57 9.20 5.56
CA THR A 302 -2.43 9.13 6.45
C THR A 302 -1.58 10.39 6.40
N CYS A 303 -1.04 10.79 7.55
CA CYS A 303 0.16 11.61 7.62
C CYS A 303 1.38 10.69 7.49
N SER A 304 2.04 10.76 6.34
CA SER A 304 3.10 9.85 5.94
C SER A 304 4.40 10.57 5.67
N GLY A 305 5.50 9.90 5.96
CA GLY A 305 6.83 10.41 5.68
C GLY A 305 7.31 11.43 6.71
N ALA A 306 8.52 11.93 6.53
CA ALA A 306 9.13 12.90 7.45
C ALA A 306 9.90 14.00 6.71
N TYR A 307 10.09 15.13 7.40
CA TYR A 307 10.82 16.28 6.91
C TYR A 307 10.33 16.74 5.53
N LYS A 308 11.23 16.89 4.56
CA LYS A 308 10.90 17.32 3.19
C LYS A 308 10.08 16.29 2.41
N ASP A 309 10.17 15.01 2.77
CA ASP A 309 9.44 13.92 2.12
C ASP A 309 8.06 13.68 2.78
N GLY A 310 7.66 14.55 3.71
CA GLY A 310 6.33 14.53 4.31
C GLY A 310 5.21 14.72 3.28
N SER A 311 4.18 13.89 3.40
CA SER A 311 3.07 13.77 2.46
C SER A 311 1.79 13.32 3.15
N LEU A 312 0.65 13.60 2.52
CA LEU A 312 -0.59 12.89 2.83
C LEU A 312 -0.76 11.75 1.82
N ARG A 313 -1.12 10.54 2.30
CA ARG A 313 -1.45 9.42 1.41
C ARG A 313 -2.90 9.04 1.61
N ILE A 314 -3.61 8.88 0.51
CA ILE A 314 -5.02 8.50 0.49
C ILE A 314 -5.06 7.07 -0.04
N VAL A 315 -5.37 6.15 0.85
CA VAL A 315 -5.46 4.72 0.55
C VAL A 315 -6.93 4.36 0.39
N ARG A 316 -7.27 3.88 -0.80
CA ARG A 316 -8.62 3.47 -1.19
C ARG A 316 -8.56 2.03 -1.68
N ASN A 317 -9.57 1.24 -1.36
CA ASN A 317 -9.71 -0.09 -1.95
C ASN A 317 -10.30 0.02 -3.37
N GLY A 318 -9.76 -0.71 -4.34
CA GLY A 318 -10.18 -0.66 -5.73
C GLY A 318 -9.24 0.14 -6.64
N ILE A 319 -9.58 0.14 -7.93
CA ILE A 319 -8.80 0.73 -9.02
C ILE A 319 -9.36 2.12 -9.34
N GLY A 320 -8.47 3.11 -9.41
CA GLY A 320 -8.81 4.46 -9.84
C GLY A 320 -8.92 4.59 -11.36
N ILE A 321 -9.71 5.55 -11.81
CA ILE A 321 -9.74 6.03 -13.19
C ILE A 321 -9.25 7.48 -13.16
N ASN A 322 -8.23 7.79 -13.96
CA ASN A 322 -7.76 9.15 -14.15
C ASN A 322 -8.54 9.79 -15.30
N GLU A 323 -9.51 10.63 -14.96
CA GLU A 323 -10.39 11.29 -15.92
C GLU A 323 -9.65 12.39 -16.68
N GLN A 324 -9.60 12.26 -18.01
CA GLN A 324 -8.93 13.19 -18.91
C GLN A 324 -9.92 14.12 -19.62
N ALA A 325 -11.12 13.60 -19.93
CA ALA A 325 -12.20 14.37 -20.54
C ALA A 325 -13.56 13.88 -20.04
N SER A 326 -14.54 14.78 -19.99
CA SER A 326 -15.93 14.45 -19.68
C SER A 326 -16.89 15.26 -20.56
N VAL A 327 -17.97 14.61 -21.00
CA VAL A 327 -19.01 15.17 -21.86
C VAL A 327 -20.38 14.79 -21.30
N GLU A 328 -21.28 15.75 -21.13
CA GLU A 328 -22.63 15.49 -20.63
C GLU A 328 -23.50 14.83 -21.70
N LEU A 329 -23.75 13.52 -21.58
CA LEU A 329 -24.58 12.74 -22.51
C LEU A 329 -25.49 11.80 -21.71
N GLN A 330 -26.80 11.92 -21.89
CA GLN A 330 -27.79 11.11 -21.18
C GLN A 330 -28.31 9.94 -22.01
N GLY A 331 -28.54 8.81 -21.34
CA GLY A 331 -29.27 7.68 -21.92
C GLY A 331 -28.48 6.82 -22.91
N ILE A 332 -27.15 6.76 -22.77
CA ILE A 332 -26.28 5.88 -23.55
C ILE A 332 -26.68 4.40 -23.36
N LYS A 333 -26.80 3.67 -24.46
CA LYS A 333 -27.18 2.24 -24.52
C LYS A 333 -26.10 1.33 -25.12
N GLY A 334 -24.99 1.89 -25.57
CA GLY A 334 -23.86 1.16 -26.10
C GLY A 334 -22.77 2.09 -26.61
N MET A 335 -21.52 1.64 -26.51
CA MET A 335 -20.35 2.39 -26.98
C MET A 335 -19.34 1.46 -27.62
N TRP A 336 -18.70 1.94 -28.68
CA TRP A 336 -17.67 1.22 -29.42
C TRP A 336 -16.68 2.20 -30.02
N SER A 337 -15.41 1.82 -30.06
CA SER A 337 -14.36 2.50 -30.81
C SER A 337 -14.22 1.89 -32.19
N LEU A 338 -13.88 2.71 -33.18
CA LEU A 338 -13.60 2.29 -34.55
C LEU A 338 -12.37 3.01 -35.10
N ARG A 339 -11.70 2.37 -36.06
CA ARG A 339 -10.51 2.90 -36.74
C ARG A 339 -10.85 3.38 -38.15
N SER A 340 -10.07 4.36 -38.63
CA SER A 340 -10.17 4.83 -40.02
C SER A 340 -9.61 3.80 -41.02
N SER A 341 -8.60 3.03 -40.61
CA SER A 341 -8.00 1.92 -41.38
C SER A 341 -7.66 0.75 -40.44
N THR A 342 -7.66 -0.48 -40.96
CA THR A 342 -7.25 -1.66 -40.17
C THR A 342 -5.79 -1.61 -39.73
N ASP A 343 -4.96 -0.90 -40.48
CA ASP A 343 -3.53 -0.74 -40.20
C ASP A 343 -3.23 0.42 -39.24
N ASP A 344 -4.24 1.24 -38.89
CA ASP A 344 -4.03 2.37 -37.99
C ASP A 344 -3.82 1.88 -36.54
N PRO A 345 -2.81 2.43 -35.84
CA PRO A 345 -2.54 2.07 -34.45
C PRO A 345 -3.54 2.67 -33.45
N PHE A 346 -4.26 3.71 -33.86
CA PHE A 346 -5.17 4.48 -33.00
C PHE A 346 -6.61 4.46 -33.52
N ASP A 347 -7.53 4.46 -32.58
CA ASP A 347 -8.96 4.61 -32.79
C ASP A 347 -9.26 6.07 -33.19
N THR A 348 -10.16 6.23 -34.16
CA THR A 348 -10.51 7.54 -34.73
C THR A 348 -11.92 7.97 -34.35
N PHE A 349 -12.84 7.00 -34.26
CA PHE A 349 -14.25 7.26 -34.01
C PHE A 349 -14.70 6.58 -32.73
N LEU A 350 -15.56 7.26 -31.96
CA LEU A 350 -16.29 6.75 -30.82
C LEU A 350 -17.78 6.77 -31.16
N VAL A 351 -18.36 5.59 -31.36
CA VAL A 351 -19.78 5.43 -31.66
C VAL A 351 -20.56 5.30 -30.37
N VAL A 352 -21.55 6.16 -30.16
CA VAL A 352 -22.41 6.21 -28.98
C VAL A 352 -23.86 5.98 -29.41
N SER A 353 -24.48 4.89 -28.92
CA SER A 353 -25.86 4.56 -29.27
C SER A 353 -26.83 4.99 -28.18
N PHE A 354 -27.99 5.50 -28.61
CA PHE A 354 -29.14 5.85 -27.79
C PHE A 354 -30.36 4.99 -28.21
N ILE A 355 -31.51 5.18 -27.55
CA ILE A 355 -32.72 4.38 -27.81
C ILE A 355 -33.28 4.61 -29.24
N SER A 356 -33.14 5.83 -29.77
CA SER A 356 -33.72 6.22 -31.07
C SER A 356 -32.71 6.76 -32.07
N GLU A 357 -31.42 6.84 -31.72
CA GLU A 357 -30.38 7.40 -32.59
C GLU A 357 -29.01 6.84 -32.25
N THR A 358 -28.05 7.03 -33.15
CA THR A 358 -26.62 6.73 -32.96
C THR A 358 -25.83 7.97 -33.32
N ARG A 359 -24.93 8.40 -32.43
CA ARG A 359 -23.99 9.51 -32.68
C ARG A 359 -22.58 8.98 -32.83
N ILE A 360 -21.78 9.65 -33.64
CA ILE A 360 -20.38 9.26 -33.89
C ILE A 360 -19.54 10.47 -33.51
N LEU A 361 -18.59 10.28 -32.61
CA LEU A 361 -17.69 11.32 -32.13
C LEU A 361 -16.29 11.05 -32.70
N ALA A 362 -15.55 12.09 -33.09
CA ALA A 362 -14.18 11.98 -33.57
C ALA A 362 -13.33 13.14 -33.07
N MET A 363 -12.02 12.94 -33.00
CA MET A 363 -11.09 14.00 -32.64
C MET A 363 -10.96 15.00 -33.79
N ASN A 364 -11.16 16.28 -33.50
CA ASN A 364 -10.86 17.36 -34.43
C ASN A 364 -9.33 17.65 -34.45
N PRO A 365 -8.82 18.50 -35.37
CA PRO A 365 -7.40 18.88 -35.41
C PRO A 365 -6.89 19.66 -34.19
N GLU A 366 -7.78 20.10 -33.31
CA GLU A 366 -7.48 20.82 -32.06
C GLU A 366 -7.52 19.88 -30.84
N ASP A 367 -7.60 18.56 -31.06
CA ASP A 367 -7.71 17.52 -30.03
C ASP A 367 -8.97 17.64 -29.14
N GLU A 368 -10.06 18.20 -29.67
CA GLU A 368 -11.39 18.18 -29.06
C GLU A 368 -12.29 17.13 -29.71
N LEU A 369 -13.22 16.59 -28.91
CA LEU A 369 -14.12 15.51 -29.32
C LEU A 369 -15.41 16.12 -29.91
N GLU A 370 -15.58 16.02 -31.23
CA GLU A 370 -16.71 16.60 -31.97
C GLU A 370 -17.59 15.53 -32.64
N GLU A 371 -18.85 15.88 -32.89
CA GLU A 371 -19.78 15.01 -33.60
C GLU A 371 -19.48 14.98 -35.11
N THR A 372 -19.43 13.78 -35.67
CA THR A 372 -19.14 13.50 -37.08
C THR A 372 -20.13 12.48 -37.64
N GLU A 373 -20.14 12.34 -38.97
CA GLU A 373 -21.02 11.39 -39.65
C GLU A 373 -20.21 10.36 -40.47
N ILE A 374 -20.69 9.12 -40.46
CA ILE A 374 -20.26 8.06 -41.38
C ILE A 374 -21.45 7.80 -42.30
N GLU A 375 -21.36 8.20 -43.57
CA GLU A 375 -22.52 8.19 -44.50
C GLU A 375 -23.19 6.81 -44.65
N GLY A 376 -22.44 5.73 -44.56
CA GLY A 376 -22.96 4.37 -44.63
C GLY A 376 -23.70 3.90 -43.37
N PHE A 377 -23.53 4.57 -42.23
CA PHE A 377 -24.19 4.23 -40.97
C PHE A 377 -25.63 4.77 -40.97
N ASN A 378 -26.54 4.04 -40.32
CA ASN A 378 -27.87 4.56 -40.01
C ASN A 378 -27.85 5.23 -38.63
N SER A 379 -27.72 6.55 -38.60
CA SER A 379 -27.71 7.34 -37.36
C SER A 379 -29.10 7.54 -36.74
N GLN A 380 -30.18 7.27 -37.48
CA GLN A 380 -31.57 7.47 -37.01
C GLN A 380 -32.14 6.26 -36.26
N VAL A 381 -31.33 5.25 -35.97
CA VAL A 381 -31.73 4.04 -35.27
C VAL A 381 -30.71 3.68 -34.20
N GLN A 382 -31.13 2.88 -33.23
CA GLN A 382 -30.24 2.31 -32.24
C GLN A 382 -29.27 1.31 -32.89
N THR A 383 -27.98 1.49 -32.64
CA THR A 383 -26.94 0.51 -32.97
C THR A 383 -26.85 -0.52 -31.85
N LEU A 384 -26.99 -1.80 -32.19
CA LEU A 384 -26.87 -2.92 -31.24
C LEU A 384 -25.41 -3.37 -31.07
N PHE A 385 -24.62 -3.29 -32.13
CA PHE A 385 -23.20 -3.62 -32.13
C PHE A 385 -22.48 -2.96 -33.30
N CYS A 386 -21.23 -2.55 -33.13
CA CYS A 386 -20.35 -2.24 -34.25
C CYS A 386 -18.91 -2.66 -33.96
N HIS A 387 -18.13 -2.88 -35.02
CA HIS A 387 -16.76 -3.38 -34.94
C HIS A 387 -15.99 -3.10 -36.24
N ASP A 388 -14.66 -2.98 -36.13
CA ASP A 388 -13.76 -2.94 -37.28
C ASP A 388 -13.65 -4.32 -37.93
N ALA A 389 -13.75 -4.38 -39.25
CA ALA A 389 -13.65 -5.61 -40.01
C ALA A 389 -12.43 -5.62 -40.93
N VAL A 390 -12.03 -6.82 -41.36
CA VAL A 390 -11.00 -6.98 -42.39
C VAL A 390 -11.37 -6.23 -43.69
N TYR A 391 -10.37 -5.99 -44.54
CA TYR A 391 -10.53 -5.27 -45.82
C TYR A 391 -10.92 -3.79 -45.69
N ASN A 392 -10.49 -3.11 -44.61
CA ASN A 392 -10.81 -1.69 -44.35
C ASN A 392 -12.32 -1.43 -44.38
N GLN A 393 -13.05 -2.22 -43.59
CA GLN A 393 -14.50 -2.19 -43.50
C GLN A 393 -14.95 -2.01 -42.06
N LEU A 394 -16.14 -1.47 -41.88
CA LEU A 394 -16.80 -1.25 -40.61
C LEU A 394 -18.15 -1.98 -40.65
N VAL A 395 -18.51 -2.64 -39.55
CA VAL A 395 -19.81 -3.30 -39.43
C VAL A 395 -20.68 -2.52 -38.46
N GLN A 396 -21.90 -2.19 -38.86
CA GLN A 396 -22.94 -1.66 -37.99
C GLN A 396 -24.11 -2.65 -37.96
N VAL A 397 -24.52 -3.09 -36.76
CA VAL A 397 -25.70 -3.93 -36.57
C VAL A 397 -26.81 -3.10 -35.94
N THR A 398 -27.98 -3.12 -36.58
CA THR A 398 -29.20 -2.43 -36.12
C THR A 398 -30.30 -3.47 -35.87
N SER A 399 -31.47 -3.03 -35.40
CA SER A 399 -32.62 -3.92 -35.18
C SER A 399 -33.21 -4.52 -36.47
N SER A 400 -32.90 -3.96 -37.65
CA SER A 400 -33.43 -4.40 -38.94
C SER A 400 -32.40 -5.06 -39.85
N SER A 401 -31.13 -4.67 -39.74
CA SER A 401 -30.09 -5.05 -40.72
C SER A 401 -28.68 -5.04 -40.14
N VAL A 402 -27.78 -5.74 -40.82
CA VAL A 402 -26.32 -5.67 -40.65
C VAL A 402 -25.76 -4.94 -41.86
N ARG A 403 -25.09 -3.82 -41.62
CA ARG A 403 -24.50 -2.95 -42.64
C ARG A 403 -22.99 -3.08 -42.65
N LEU A 404 -22.44 -3.23 -43.85
CA LEU A 404 -21.01 -3.26 -44.11
C LEU A 404 -20.63 -1.98 -44.85
N VAL A 405 -19.73 -1.20 -44.26
CA VAL A 405 -19.36 0.14 -44.71
C VAL A 405 -17.86 0.18 -44.97
N SER A 406 -17.39 0.93 -45.95
CA SER A 406 -15.95 1.11 -46.14
C SER A 406 -15.40 2.08 -45.11
N SER A 407 -14.31 1.74 -44.40
CA SER A 407 -13.70 2.66 -43.43
C SER A 407 -13.09 3.89 -44.13
N MET A 408 -12.53 3.71 -45.33
CA MET A 408 -11.90 4.78 -46.11
C MET A 408 -12.92 5.70 -46.81
N SER A 409 -13.84 5.14 -47.61
CA SER A 409 -14.81 5.97 -48.35
C SER A 409 -16.04 6.34 -47.52
N ARG A 410 -16.27 5.68 -46.39
CA ARG A 410 -17.43 5.86 -45.50
C ARG A 410 -18.78 5.53 -46.14
N GLU A 411 -18.78 4.97 -47.34
CA GLU A 411 -19.98 4.58 -48.07
C GLU A 411 -20.43 3.15 -47.72
N LEU A 412 -21.74 2.92 -47.78
CA LEU A 412 -22.34 1.59 -47.63
C LEU A 412 -21.91 0.68 -48.79
N ARG A 413 -21.36 -0.50 -48.47
CA ARG A 413 -20.97 -1.52 -49.44
C ARG A 413 -22.03 -2.59 -49.60
N HIS A 414 -22.55 -3.10 -48.49
CA HIS A 414 -23.52 -4.18 -48.48
C HIS A 414 -24.41 -4.13 -47.24
N GLU A 415 -25.65 -4.59 -47.35
CA GLU A 415 -26.62 -4.61 -46.26
C GLU A 415 -27.33 -5.97 -46.25
N TRP A 416 -27.16 -6.72 -45.17
CA TRP A 416 -27.95 -7.92 -44.90
C TRP A 416 -29.18 -7.52 -44.09
N ASN A 417 -30.36 -7.94 -44.53
CA ASN A 417 -31.63 -7.60 -43.89
C ASN A 417 -32.23 -8.81 -43.19
N ALA A 418 -32.76 -8.60 -41.98
CA ALA A 418 -33.50 -9.63 -41.27
C ALA A 418 -34.81 -9.96 -42.02
N ARG A 419 -35.31 -11.19 -41.86
CA ARG A 419 -36.55 -11.62 -42.53
C ARG A 419 -37.75 -10.80 -42.05
N PRO A 420 -38.73 -10.50 -42.92
CA PRO A 420 -39.90 -9.72 -42.54
C PRO A 420 -40.63 -10.34 -41.35
N GLY A 421 -40.81 -9.56 -40.28
CA GLY A 421 -41.48 -9.99 -39.03
C GLY A 421 -40.54 -10.38 -37.89
N TYR A 422 -39.24 -10.51 -38.12
CA TYR A 422 -38.25 -10.81 -37.09
C TYR A 422 -37.21 -9.68 -37.01
N SER A 423 -37.14 -8.99 -35.87
CA SER A 423 -36.09 -8.01 -35.58
C SER A 423 -34.84 -8.69 -35.02
N VAL A 424 -33.67 -8.11 -35.26
CA VAL A 424 -32.43 -8.46 -34.57
C VAL A 424 -32.53 -7.98 -33.12
N ASN A 425 -32.32 -8.88 -32.17
CA ASN A 425 -32.41 -8.59 -30.75
C ASN A 425 -31.02 -8.49 -30.09
N VAL A 426 -30.10 -9.37 -30.49
CA VAL A 426 -28.73 -9.43 -29.95
C VAL A 426 -27.77 -9.70 -31.09
N ALA A 427 -26.61 -9.06 -31.07
CA ALA A 427 -25.57 -9.25 -32.08
C ALA A 427 -24.19 -9.20 -31.44
N THR A 428 -23.24 -9.89 -32.07
CA THR A 428 -21.81 -9.79 -31.78
C THR A 428 -21.04 -9.95 -33.10
N ALA A 429 -19.89 -9.31 -33.19
CA ALA A 429 -19.02 -9.39 -34.36
C ALA A 429 -17.56 -9.37 -33.92
N ASN A 430 -16.71 -10.01 -34.73
CA ASN A 430 -15.26 -9.85 -34.68
C ASN A 430 -14.78 -9.38 -36.07
N ALA A 431 -13.47 -9.40 -36.32
CA ALA A 431 -12.91 -8.88 -37.56
C ALA A 431 -13.39 -9.61 -38.84
N THR A 432 -13.84 -10.86 -38.76
CA THR A 432 -14.23 -11.68 -39.94
C THR A 432 -15.63 -12.27 -39.88
N GLN A 433 -16.27 -12.28 -38.70
CA GLN A 433 -17.52 -12.98 -38.44
C GLN A 433 -18.55 -12.07 -37.78
N VAL A 434 -19.81 -12.27 -38.11
CA VAL A 434 -20.96 -11.64 -37.45
C VAL A 434 -21.94 -12.73 -37.04
N LEU A 435 -22.35 -12.71 -35.77
CA LEU A 435 -23.38 -13.60 -35.23
C LEU A 435 -24.55 -12.77 -34.74
N VAL A 436 -25.73 -13.05 -35.28
CA VAL A 436 -26.96 -12.31 -35.01
C VAL A 436 -28.07 -13.24 -34.54
N ALA A 437 -28.76 -12.82 -33.48
CA ALA A 437 -29.98 -13.47 -33.00
C ALA A 437 -31.20 -12.61 -33.36
N THR A 438 -32.17 -13.20 -34.04
CA THR A 438 -33.45 -12.53 -34.34
C THR A 438 -34.57 -13.05 -33.43
N GLY A 439 -35.65 -12.27 -33.32
CA GLY A 439 -36.87 -12.69 -32.62
C GLY A 439 -37.35 -14.08 -33.08
N GLY A 440 -37.99 -14.84 -32.19
CA GLY A 440 -38.41 -16.21 -32.46
C GLY A 440 -37.31 -17.28 -32.30
N GLY A 441 -36.15 -16.94 -31.72
CA GLY A 441 -35.11 -17.91 -31.38
C GLY A 441 -34.21 -18.33 -32.56
N HIS A 442 -34.07 -17.49 -33.57
CA HIS A 442 -33.25 -17.79 -34.75
C HIS A 442 -31.82 -17.26 -34.57
N LEU A 443 -30.82 -18.12 -34.80
CA LEU A 443 -29.39 -17.78 -34.80
C LEU A 443 -28.86 -17.79 -36.24
N VAL A 444 -28.28 -16.67 -36.67
CA VAL A 444 -27.74 -16.46 -38.02
C VAL A 444 -26.25 -16.15 -37.93
N TYR A 445 -25.43 -16.89 -38.66
CA TYR A 445 -23.99 -16.70 -38.80
C TYR A 445 -23.67 -16.15 -40.19
N LEU A 446 -23.02 -14.99 -40.21
CA LEU A 446 -22.56 -14.28 -41.41
C LEU A 446 -21.03 -14.21 -41.40
N GLU A 447 -20.44 -14.34 -42.59
CA GLU A 447 -19.01 -14.07 -42.81
C GLU A 447 -18.81 -12.77 -43.57
N ILE A 448 -17.76 -12.04 -43.18
CA ILE A 448 -17.36 -10.78 -43.77
C ILE A 448 -16.33 -11.05 -44.86
N GLY A 449 -16.74 -10.91 -46.12
CA GLY A 449 -15.85 -10.91 -47.28
C GLY A 449 -15.45 -9.51 -47.70
N ASP A 450 -14.69 -9.38 -48.78
CA ASP A 450 -14.33 -8.07 -49.35
C ASP A 450 -15.57 -7.40 -49.98
N GLY A 451 -16.25 -6.58 -49.18
CA GLY A 451 -17.36 -5.74 -49.63
C GLY A 451 -18.70 -6.48 -49.68
N THR A 452 -18.78 -7.71 -49.16
CA THR A 452 -19.99 -8.54 -49.15
C THR A 452 -20.17 -9.24 -47.81
N LEU A 453 -21.41 -9.30 -47.32
CA LEU A 453 -21.79 -10.14 -46.18
C LEU A 453 -22.47 -11.41 -46.68
N THR A 454 -21.91 -12.57 -46.35
CA THR A 454 -22.45 -13.87 -46.76
C THR A 454 -23.10 -14.60 -45.60
N GLU A 455 -24.39 -14.93 -45.72
CA GLU A 455 -25.07 -15.81 -44.77
C GLU A 455 -24.62 -17.26 -44.97
N VAL A 456 -23.84 -17.78 -44.03
CA VAL A 456 -23.27 -19.13 -44.10
C VAL A 456 -24.21 -20.15 -43.47
N LYS A 457 -24.81 -19.80 -42.32
CA LYS A 457 -25.68 -20.71 -41.58
C LYS A 457 -26.81 -19.99 -40.87
N HIS A 458 -27.98 -20.63 -40.83
CA HIS A 458 -29.13 -20.23 -40.05
C HIS A 458 -29.68 -21.45 -39.29
N ALA A 459 -29.80 -21.32 -37.96
CA ALA A 459 -30.23 -22.37 -37.06
C ALA A 459 -31.37 -21.87 -36.15
N PRO A 460 -32.58 -22.48 -36.19
CA PRO A 460 -33.62 -22.20 -35.22
C PRO A 460 -33.32 -22.92 -33.89
N LEU A 461 -33.40 -22.20 -32.77
CA LEU A 461 -33.25 -22.73 -31.42
C LEU A 461 -34.62 -22.89 -30.74
N GLU A 462 -34.65 -23.69 -29.67
CA GLU A 462 -35.88 -24.02 -28.93
C GLU A 462 -36.48 -22.82 -28.17
N TYR A 463 -35.64 -21.86 -27.76
CA TYR A 463 -36.01 -20.73 -26.92
C TYR A 463 -35.32 -19.45 -27.40
N GLU A 464 -35.76 -18.30 -26.88
CA GLU A 464 -35.14 -17.01 -27.19
C GLU A 464 -33.72 -16.90 -26.62
N ILE A 465 -32.89 -16.13 -27.33
CA ILE A 465 -31.48 -15.91 -27.03
C ILE A 465 -31.36 -14.60 -26.24
N SER A 466 -30.57 -14.62 -25.15
CA SER A 466 -30.38 -13.46 -24.28
C SER A 466 -29.07 -12.72 -24.52
N CYS A 467 -27.99 -13.43 -24.83
CA CYS A 467 -26.66 -12.88 -25.04
C CYS A 467 -25.84 -13.79 -25.95
N LEU A 468 -24.87 -13.20 -26.65
CA LEU A 468 -24.03 -13.87 -27.65
C LEU A 468 -22.59 -13.38 -27.51
N ASP A 469 -21.62 -14.27 -27.74
CA ASP A 469 -20.23 -13.86 -27.89
C ASP A 469 -19.44 -14.79 -28.84
N ILE A 470 -18.58 -14.18 -29.65
CA ILE A 470 -17.66 -14.84 -30.59
C ILE A 470 -16.25 -14.25 -30.51
N ASN A 471 -15.87 -13.73 -29.34
CA ASN A 471 -14.54 -13.17 -29.16
C ASN A 471 -13.48 -14.24 -29.44
N PRO A 472 -12.52 -13.99 -30.35
CA PRO A 472 -11.55 -14.99 -30.76
C PRO A 472 -10.62 -15.34 -29.60
N ILE A 473 -10.61 -16.63 -29.23
CA ILE A 473 -9.63 -17.20 -28.30
C ILE A 473 -8.76 -18.20 -29.07
N GLY A 474 -7.44 -18.12 -28.95
CA GLY A 474 -6.50 -19.09 -29.52
C GLY A 474 -5.44 -18.45 -30.42
N GLU A 475 -4.92 -19.22 -31.38
CA GLU A 475 -3.81 -18.77 -32.26
C GLU A 475 -4.25 -17.74 -33.33
N ASN A 476 -5.53 -17.73 -33.72
CA ASN A 476 -6.05 -16.80 -34.71
C ASN A 476 -6.79 -15.64 -34.03
N SER A 477 -6.25 -14.43 -34.14
CA SER A 477 -6.79 -13.22 -33.51
C SER A 477 -8.08 -12.70 -34.16
N ASN A 478 -8.40 -13.15 -35.38
CA ASN A 478 -9.47 -12.55 -36.19
C ASN A 478 -10.66 -13.48 -36.43
N TYR A 479 -10.56 -14.75 -36.03
CA TYR A 479 -11.56 -15.79 -36.29
C TYR A 479 -11.78 -16.64 -35.05
N SER A 480 -13.04 -16.81 -34.65
CA SER A 480 -13.44 -17.71 -33.57
C SER A 480 -13.94 -19.05 -34.09
N GLN A 481 -13.50 -20.12 -33.43
CA GLN A 481 -13.98 -21.48 -33.65
C GLN A 481 -15.26 -21.79 -32.85
N LEU A 482 -15.57 -20.99 -31.85
CA LEU A 482 -16.63 -21.22 -30.88
C LEU A 482 -17.55 -20.01 -30.77
N ALA A 483 -18.84 -20.26 -30.56
CA ALA A 483 -19.83 -19.25 -30.22
C ALA A 483 -20.49 -19.59 -28.89
N ALA A 484 -20.48 -18.64 -27.96
CA ALA A 484 -21.19 -18.75 -26.69
C ALA A 484 -22.57 -18.10 -26.81
N VAL A 485 -23.62 -18.83 -26.40
CA VAL A 485 -25.02 -18.41 -26.55
C VAL A 485 -25.75 -18.61 -25.23
N GLY A 486 -26.24 -17.52 -24.63
CA GLY A 486 -27.11 -17.56 -23.46
C GLY A 486 -28.58 -17.62 -23.86
N MET A 487 -29.37 -18.40 -23.12
CA MET A 487 -30.78 -18.66 -23.42
C MET A 487 -31.72 -18.10 -22.33
N TRP A 488 -32.93 -17.66 -22.72
CA TRP A 488 -33.94 -17.13 -21.79
C TRP A 488 -34.61 -18.22 -20.94
N THR A 489 -35.33 -19.15 -21.58
CA THR A 489 -36.29 -20.03 -20.88
C THR A 489 -35.62 -21.19 -20.16
N ASP A 490 -34.62 -21.81 -20.78
CA ASP A 490 -33.90 -22.93 -20.18
C ASP A 490 -32.70 -22.49 -19.33
N ILE A 491 -32.46 -21.17 -19.15
CA ILE A 491 -31.45 -20.55 -18.25
C ILE A 491 -30.12 -21.34 -18.30
N CYS A 492 -29.59 -21.44 -19.51
CA CYS A 492 -28.37 -22.19 -19.78
C CYS A 492 -27.45 -21.41 -20.73
N VAL A 493 -26.17 -21.76 -20.73
CA VAL A 493 -25.23 -21.35 -21.77
C VAL A 493 -24.93 -22.54 -22.67
N LYS A 494 -25.00 -22.31 -23.98
CA LYS A 494 -24.70 -23.27 -25.02
C LYS A 494 -23.45 -22.82 -25.78
N ILE A 495 -22.52 -23.74 -25.99
CA ILE A 495 -21.35 -23.54 -26.85
C ILE A 495 -21.61 -24.21 -28.19
N PHE A 496 -21.51 -23.45 -29.26
CA PHE A 496 -21.64 -23.91 -30.64
C PHE A 496 -20.30 -23.86 -31.36
N SER A 497 -20.09 -24.79 -32.29
CA SER A 497 -18.97 -24.75 -33.24
C SER A 497 -19.28 -23.82 -34.41
N LEU A 498 -18.29 -23.03 -34.83
CA LEU A 498 -18.35 -22.23 -36.06
C LEU A 498 -17.50 -22.89 -37.16
N PRO A 499 -17.98 -22.95 -38.42
CA PRO A 499 -19.16 -22.25 -38.96
C PRO A 499 -20.49 -23.05 -38.89
N ASP A 500 -20.46 -24.33 -38.53
CA ASP A 500 -21.61 -25.24 -38.71
C ASP A 500 -22.79 -25.00 -37.76
N LEU A 501 -22.57 -24.28 -36.65
CA LEU A 501 -23.51 -24.09 -35.55
C LEU A 501 -23.98 -25.40 -34.91
N ASN A 502 -23.09 -26.39 -34.79
CA ASN A 502 -23.38 -27.61 -34.04
C ASN A 502 -23.16 -27.38 -32.55
N LEU A 503 -24.13 -27.79 -31.73
CA LEU A 503 -24.05 -27.72 -30.27
C LEU A 503 -22.96 -28.67 -29.74
N ILE A 504 -21.99 -28.12 -29.01
CA ILE A 504 -20.89 -28.89 -28.38
C ILE A 504 -21.21 -29.17 -26.92
N THR A 505 -21.59 -28.14 -26.17
CA THR A 505 -21.83 -28.23 -24.72
C THR A 505 -23.03 -27.38 -24.33
N LYS A 506 -23.84 -27.90 -23.42
CA LYS A 506 -24.96 -27.20 -22.78
C LYS A 506 -24.72 -27.25 -21.27
N GLU A 507 -24.53 -26.08 -20.66
CA GLU A 507 -24.29 -25.95 -19.23
C GLU A 507 -25.46 -25.23 -18.55
N GLN A 508 -26.05 -25.88 -17.54
CA GLN A 508 -27.20 -25.37 -16.83
C GLN A 508 -26.77 -24.39 -15.72
N LEU A 509 -27.17 -23.12 -15.83
CA LEU A 509 -26.77 -22.10 -14.85
C LEU A 509 -27.57 -22.22 -13.55
N GLY A 510 -28.83 -22.66 -13.63
CA GLY A 510 -29.72 -22.86 -12.50
C GLY A 510 -30.26 -21.55 -11.91
N GLY A 511 -31.41 -21.64 -11.23
CA GLY A 511 -32.16 -20.47 -10.74
C GLY A 511 -33.24 -19.99 -11.72
N GLU A 512 -33.83 -18.83 -11.44
CA GLU A 512 -34.90 -18.20 -12.24
C GLU A 512 -34.41 -17.00 -13.07
N ILE A 513 -33.11 -16.68 -12.99
CA ILE A 513 -32.54 -15.43 -13.49
C ILE A 513 -31.73 -15.71 -14.76
N ILE A 514 -32.06 -14.98 -15.83
CA ILE A 514 -31.47 -15.19 -17.16
C ILE A 514 -30.03 -14.66 -17.25
N PRO A 515 -29.18 -15.26 -18.11
CA PRO A 515 -27.89 -14.69 -18.47
C PRO A 515 -28.08 -13.42 -19.31
N ARG A 516 -27.32 -12.37 -19.02
CA ARG A 516 -27.39 -11.06 -19.69
C ARG A 516 -26.15 -10.70 -20.50
N SER A 517 -24.99 -11.25 -20.15
CA SER A 517 -23.76 -11.09 -20.91
C SER A 517 -22.95 -12.38 -20.84
N VAL A 518 -22.37 -12.79 -21.97
CA VAL A 518 -21.38 -13.88 -22.04
C VAL A 518 -20.12 -13.32 -22.69
N LEU A 519 -18.96 -13.84 -22.31
CA LEU A 519 -17.69 -13.42 -22.88
C LEU A 519 -16.68 -14.58 -22.87
N LEU A 520 -16.12 -14.84 -24.04
CA LEU A 520 -14.99 -15.73 -24.28
C LEU A 520 -13.69 -14.92 -24.10
N CYS A 521 -12.80 -15.33 -23.21
CA CYS A 521 -11.52 -14.64 -23.00
C CYS A 521 -10.38 -15.61 -22.61
N SER A 522 -9.14 -15.13 -22.69
CA SER A 522 -7.98 -15.86 -22.17
C SER A 522 -7.14 -14.98 -21.26
N PHE A 523 -6.71 -15.56 -20.14
CA PHE A 523 -5.79 -14.94 -19.20
C PHE A 523 -4.60 -15.87 -18.96
N GLU A 524 -3.37 -15.35 -19.04
CA GLU A 524 -2.12 -16.13 -18.82
C GLU A 524 -2.06 -17.47 -19.59
N GLY A 525 -2.65 -17.52 -20.79
CA GLY A 525 -2.72 -18.72 -21.63
C GLY A 525 -3.80 -19.74 -21.26
N ILE A 526 -4.65 -19.45 -20.27
CA ILE A 526 -5.83 -20.26 -19.90
C ILE A 526 -7.07 -19.62 -20.52
N SER A 527 -7.93 -20.43 -21.15
CA SER A 527 -9.19 -19.97 -21.77
C SER A 527 -10.34 -20.06 -20.77
N TYR A 528 -11.20 -19.04 -20.75
CA TYR A 528 -12.33 -18.93 -19.85
C TYR A 528 -13.60 -18.51 -20.59
N LEU A 529 -14.73 -18.99 -20.07
CA LEU A 529 -16.06 -18.46 -20.37
C LEU A 529 -16.58 -17.73 -19.13
N LEU A 530 -16.91 -16.46 -19.30
CA LEU A 530 -17.56 -15.63 -18.30
C LEU A 530 -19.03 -15.46 -18.66
N CYS A 531 -19.93 -15.67 -17.71
CA CYS A 531 -21.38 -15.57 -17.89
C CYS A 531 -21.98 -14.74 -16.76
N ALA A 532 -22.42 -13.53 -17.07
CA ALA A 532 -23.12 -12.65 -16.15
C ALA A 532 -24.63 -12.88 -16.18
N LEU A 533 -25.24 -12.92 -15.00
CA LEU A 533 -26.67 -13.02 -14.77
C LEU A 533 -27.30 -11.64 -14.55
N GLY A 534 -28.62 -11.56 -14.65
CA GLY A 534 -29.37 -10.31 -14.46
C GLY A 534 -29.43 -9.76 -13.03
N ASP A 535 -28.95 -10.50 -12.04
CA ASP A 535 -28.94 -10.14 -10.62
C ASP A 535 -27.56 -9.74 -10.09
N GLY A 536 -26.62 -9.45 -10.99
CA GLY A 536 -25.26 -9.05 -10.63
C GLY A 536 -24.35 -10.19 -10.19
N HIS A 537 -24.75 -11.45 -10.42
CA HIS A 537 -23.85 -12.60 -10.29
C HIS A 537 -23.08 -12.88 -11.59
N LEU A 538 -21.81 -13.22 -11.44
CA LEU A 538 -20.93 -13.70 -12.49
C LEU A 538 -20.59 -15.18 -12.25
N LEU A 539 -20.78 -16.01 -13.26
CA LEU A 539 -20.29 -17.37 -13.33
C LEU A 539 -19.04 -17.40 -14.23
N ASN A 540 -17.97 -18.01 -13.76
CA ASN A 540 -16.80 -18.28 -14.59
C ASN A 540 -16.57 -19.79 -14.72
N PHE A 541 -16.09 -20.17 -15.89
CA PHE A 541 -15.77 -21.55 -16.26
C PHE A 541 -14.43 -21.55 -16.97
N GLN A 542 -13.62 -22.57 -16.72
CA GLN A 542 -12.47 -22.86 -17.55
C GLN A 542 -12.94 -23.58 -18.81
N LEU A 543 -12.55 -23.08 -19.98
CA LEU A 543 -12.94 -23.60 -21.27
C LEU A 543 -11.79 -24.41 -21.87
N ASN A 544 -12.06 -25.66 -22.23
CA ASN A 544 -11.12 -26.44 -23.03
C ASN A 544 -11.36 -26.20 -24.52
N MET A 545 -10.44 -25.51 -25.20
CA MET A 545 -10.56 -25.18 -26.63
C MET A 545 -10.66 -26.40 -27.55
N SER A 546 -10.13 -27.57 -27.15
CA SER A 546 -10.14 -28.77 -27.98
C SER A 546 -11.44 -29.58 -27.88
N SER A 547 -12.07 -29.61 -26.69
CA SER A 547 -13.30 -30.37 -26.46
C SER A 547 -14.55 -29.50 -26.38
N GLY A 548 -14.41 -28.19 -26.14
CA GLY A 548 -15.50 -27.26 -25.86
C GLY A 548 -16.15 -27.43 -24.48
N GLU A 549 -15.59 -28.30 -23.63
CA GLU A 549 -16.13 -28.60 -22.30
C GLU A 549 -15.84 -27.47 -21.30
N LEU A 550 -16.80 -27.22 -20.42
CA LEU A 550 -16.73 -26.22 -19.36
C LEU A 550 -16.46 -26.91 -18.02
N THR A 551 -15.35 -26.54 -17.37
CA THR A 551 -14.93 -27.10 -16.08
C THR A 551 -14.73 -26.00 -15.03
N ASP A 552 -14.53 -26.38 -13.77
CA ASP A 552 -14.20 -25.47 -12.66
C ASP A 552 -15.15 -24.27 -12.51
N ARG A 553 -16.47 -24.55 -12.53
CA ARG A 553 -17.53 -23.56 -12.31
C ARG A 553 -17.36 -22.82 -10.98
N LYS A 554 -17.24 -21.49 -11.02
CA LYS A 554 -17.29 -20.62 -9.83
C LYS A 554 -18.33 -19.53 -9.98
N LYS A 555 -19.01 -19.19 -8.87
CA LYS A 555 -20.01 -18.12 -8.79
C LYS A 555 -19.49 -16.99 -7.90
N VAL A 556 -19.51 -15.77 -8.40
CA VAL A 556 -19.10 -14.54 -7.71
C VAL A 556 -20.24 -13.53 -7.83
N SER A 557 -20.53 -12.76 -6.78
CA SER A 557 -21.45 -11.61 -6.85
C SER A 557 -20.60 -10.36 -7.02
N LEU A 558 -20.85 -9.62 -8.10
CA LEU A 558 -20.16 -8.36 -8.38
C LEU A 558 -21.04 -7.16 -8.06
N GLY A 559 -22.36 -7.27 -8.23
CA GLY A 559 -23.32 -6.20 -7.95
C GLY A 559 -24.73 -6.73 -7.76
N THR A 560 -25.72 -5.85 -7.91
CA THR A 560 -27.15 -6.19 -7.90
C THR A 560 -27.81 -5.96 -9.25
N GLN A 561 -27.17 -5.17 -10.13
CA GLN A 561 -27.65 -4.89 -11.48
C GLN A 561 -27.07 -5.87 -12.52
N PRO A 562 -27.68 -5.97 -13.73
CA PRO A 562 -27.14 -6.75 -14.84
C PRO A 562 -25.75 -6.27 -15.26
N ILE A 563 -24.81 -7.21 -15.41
CA ILE A 563 -23.43 -6.90 -15.77
C ILE A 563 -23.22 -7.00 -17.28
N THR A 564 -22.55 -5.99 -17.86
CA THR A 564 -22.02 -6.03 -19.23
C THR A 564 -20.52 -6.29 -19.20
N LEU A 565 -20.05 -7.30 -19.94
CA LEU A 565 -18.63 -7.69 -19.96
C LEU A 565 -17.94 -7.16 -21.22
N ARG A 566 -16.76 -6.55 -21.07
CA ARG A 566 -15.92 -6.08 -22.18
C ARG A 566 -14.45 -6.35 -21.94
N THR A 567 -13.74 -6.83 -22.96
CA THR A 567 -12.28 -6.96 -22.93
C THR A 567 -11.62 -5.62 -23.20
N PHE A 568 -10.52 -5.36 -22.51
CA PHE A 568 -9.59 -4.27 -22.83
C PHE A 568 -8.16 -4.71 -22.56
N SER A 569 -7.19 -4.05 -23.19
CA SER A 569 -5.77 -4.28 -22.92
C SER A 569 -5.19 -3.10 -22.15
N SER A 570 -4.36 -3.38 -21.15
CA SER A 570 -3.53 -2.39 -20.47
C SER A 570 -2.13 -2.97 -20.33
N LYS A 571 -1.08 -2.19 -20.62
CA LYS A 571 0.34 -2.63 -20.54
C LYS A 571 0.61 -3.99 -21.22
N ASN A 572 0.00 -4.24 -22.38
CA ASN A 572 0.07 -5.50 -23.16
C ASN A 572 -0.52 -6.75 -22.46
N THR A 573 -1.33 -6.58 -21.42
CA THR A 573 -2.10 -7.66 -20.80
C THR A 573 -3.59 -7.45 -21.01
N THR A 574 -4.30 -8.54 -21.30
CA THR A 574 -5.75 -8.51 -21.51
C THR A 574 -6.49 -8.62 -20.17
N HIS A 575 -7.45 -7.74 -19.98
CA HIS A 575 -8.32 -7.66 -18.82
C HIS A 575 -9.79 -7.64 -19.27
N VAL A 576 -10.70 -7.92 -18.33
CA VAL A 576 -12.14 -7.83 -18.58
C VAL A 576 -12.74 -6.81 -17.62
N PHE A 577 -13.48 -5.86 -18.14
CA PHE A 577 -14.28 -4.91 -17.37
C PHE A 577 -15.71 -5.41 -17.28
N ALA A 578 -16.22 -5.48 -16.06
CA ALA A 578 -17.60 -5.80 -15.72
C ALA A 578 -18.31 -4.48 -15.35
N ALA A 579 -19.06 -3.93 -16.30
CA ALA A 579 -19.86 -2.72 -16.11
C ALA A 579 -21.18 -3.07 -15.39
N SER A 580 -21.44 -2.42 -14.25
CA SER A 580 -22.61 -2.62 -13.38
C SER A 580 -22.73 -1.41 -12.41
N ASP A 581 -23.67 -1.51 -11.47
CA ASP A 581 -23.73 -0.73 -10.21
C ASP A 581 -22.49 -0.90 -9.30
N ARG A 582 -21.63 -1.86 -9.61
CA ARG A 582 -20.32 -2.06 -8.98
C ARG A 582 -19.31 -2.45 -10.05
N PRO A 583 -18.72 -1.46 -10.75
CA PRO A 583 -17.80 -1.75 -11.83
C PRO A 583 -16.60 -2.54 -11.29
N THR A 584 -16.21 -3.61 -11.96
CA THR A 584 -15.12 -4.49 -11.53
C THR A 584 -14.21 -4.83 -12.69
N VAL A 585 -12.90 -4.80 -12.47
CA VAL A 585 -11.91 -5.37 -13.39
C VAL A 585 -11.56 -6.78 -12.97
N ILE A 586 -11.65 -7.68 -13.93
CA ILE A 586 -11.30 -9.08 -13.82
C ILE A 586 -9.96 -9.28 -14.54
N TYR A 587 -8.99 -9.81 -13.82
CA TYR A 587 -7.66 -10.08 -14.35
C TYR A 587 -7.11 -11.38 -13.76
N SER A 588 -6.03 -11.89 -14.35
CA SER A 588 -5.28 -13.00 -13.77
C SER A 588 -3.97 -12.49 -13.19
N SER A 589 -3.61 -13.04 -12.03
CA SER A 589 -2.26 -12.97 -11.49
C SER A 589 -1.91 -14.34 -10.92
N ASN A 590 -0.73 -14.85 -11.23
CA ASN A 590 -0.29 -16.19 -10.83
C ASN A 590 -1.30 -17.30 -11.21
N LYS A 591 -1.91 -17.21 -12.40
CA LYS A 591 -2.93 -18.14 -12.92
C LYS A 591 -4.21 -18.22 -12.07
N LYS A 592 -4.48 -17.23 -11.21
CA LYS A 592 -5.72 -17.10 -10.44
C LYS A 592 -6.47 -15.85 -10.91
N LEU A 593 -7.76 -16.00 -11.16
CA LEU A 593 -8.65 -14.87 -11.42
C LEU A 593 -8.84 -14.03 -10.15
N LEU A 594 -8.64 -12.72 -10.30
CA LEU A 594 -8.84 -11.70 -9.29
C LEU A 594 -9.90 -10.70 -9.77
N TYR A 595 -10.61 -10.13 -8.81
CA TYR A 595 -11.71 -9.20 -9.01
C TYR A 595 -11.38 -7.95 -8.21
N SER A 596 -11.17 -6.82 -8.89
CA SER A 596 -10.88 -5.55 -8.25
C SER A 596 -11.96 -4.54 -8.63
N ASN A 597 -12.63 -3.97 -7.64
CA ASN A 597 -13.64 -2.94 -7.88
C ASN A 597 -12.98 -1.71 -8.49
N VAL A 598 -13.71 -0.98 -9.32
CA VAL A 598 -13.30 0.32 -9.85
C VAL A 598 -13.99 1.38 -9.02
N ASN A 599 -13.29 2.46 -8.70
CA ASN A 599 -13.76 3.54 -7.83
C ASN A 599 -14.72 4.49 -8.57
N LEU A 600 -15.79 3.92 -9.13
CA LEU A 600 -16.87 4.60 -9.82
C LEU A 600 -18.21 4.05 -9.32
N LYS A 601 -19.20 4.94 -9.15
CA LYS A 601 -20.51 4.57 -8.59
C LYS A 601 -21.26 3.55 -9.46
N GLU A 602 -21.41 3.86 -10.74
CA GLU A 602 -22.11 3.02 -11.69
C GLU A 602 -21.51 3.23 -13.07
N VAL A 603 -21.31 2.13 -13.79
CA VAL A 603 -20.90 2.16 -15.20
C VAL A 603 -21.92 1.36 -15.98
N SER A 604 -22.59 2.04 -16.91
CA SER A 604 -23.58 1.41 -17.78
C SER A 604 -22.89 0.66 -18.92
N HIS A 605 -21.94 1.31 -19.59
CA HIS A 605 -21.19 0.79 -20.72
C HIS A 605 -19.75 1.29 -20.68
N MET A 606 -18.84 0.49 -21.21
CA MET A 606 -17.42 0.82 -21.34
C MET A 606 -16.91 0.27 -22.66
N CYS A 607 -16.00 0.99 -23.31
CA CYS A 607 -15.19 0.46 -24.40
C CYS A 607 -13.73 0.96 -24.30
N PRO A 608 -12.77 0.18 -24.79
CA PRO A 608 -11.41 0.68 -24.98
C PRO A 608 -11.41 1.80 -26.03
N PHE A 609 -10.67 2.88 -25.79
CA PHE A 609 -10.56 4.00 -26.72
C PHE A 609 -9.13 4.52 -26.74
N ASN A 610 -8.31 3.94 -27.62
CA ASN A 610 -6.90 4.27 -27.75
C ASN A 610 -6.72 5.26 -28.91
N SER A 611 -6.82 6.56 -28.65
CA SER A 611 -6.64 7.60 -29.66
C SER A 611 -5.25 8.25 -29.53
N ALA A 612 -4.82 9.03 -30.53
CA ALA A 612 -3.54 9.73 -30.46
C ALA A 612 -3.49 10.77 -29.32
N ALA A 613 -4.62 11.42 -29.03
CA ALA A 613 -4.76 12.37 -27.93
C ALA A 613 -4.91 11.68 -26.57
N PHE A 614 -5.56 10.51 -26.55
CA PHE A 614 -5.82 9.70 -25.36
C PHE A 614 -5.25 8.28 -25.54
N PRO A 615 -3.92 8.11 -25.41
CA PRO A 615 -3.27 6.80 -25.55
C PRO A 615 -3.62 5.89 -24.36
N ASP A 616 -3.88 4.61 -24.64
CA ASP A 616 -4.23 3.57 -23.66
C ASP A 616 -5.43 3.94 -22.74
N SER A 617 -6.36 4.75 -23.24
CA SER A 617 -7.53 5.22 -22.50
C SER A 617 -8.78 4.34 -22.70
N LEU A 618 -9.75 4.53 -21.80
CA LEU A 618 -11.06 3.91 -21.82
C LEU A 618 -12.13 4.99 -21.93
N ALA A 619 -13.19 4.72 -22.70
CA ALA A 619 -14.42 5.51 -22.66
C ALA A 619 -15.43 4.80 -21.75
N ILE A 620 -16.02 5.56 -20.82
CA ILE A 620 -16.90 5.08 -19.76
C ILE A 620 -18.19 5.91 -19.78
N ALA A 621 -19.33 5.24 -19.95
CA ALA A 621 -20.64 5.87 -19.83
C ALA A 621 -21.22 5.67 -18.43
N LYS A 622 -21.48 6.77 -17.75
CA LYS A 622 -22.14 6.82 -16.44
C LYS A 622 -23.55 7.42 -16.62
N GLU A 623 -24.29 7.58 -15.52
CA GLU A 623 -25.61 8.20 -15.56
C GLU A 623 -25.50 9.70 -15.90
N GLY A 624 -25.69 10.03 -17.18
CA GLY A 624 -25.75 11.40 -17.68
C GLY A 624 -24.41 12.03 -18.10
N GLU A 625 -23.34 11.26 -18.06
CA GLU A 625 -22.01 11.70 -18.49
C GLU A 625 -21.25 10.58 -19.23
N LEU A 626 -20.45 10.99 -20.21
CA LEU A 626 -19.44 10.19 -20.90
C LEU A 626 -18.07 10.68 -20.46
N THR A 627 -17.28 9.81 -19.85
CA THR A 627 -15.93 10.14 -19.37
C THR A 627 -14.88 9.35 -20.16
N ILE A 628 -13.78 9.98 -20.52
CA ILE A 628 -12.60 9.35 -21.11
C ILE A 628 -11.44 9.46 -20.11
N GLY A 629 -10.76 8.35 -19.84
CA GLY A 629 -9.66 8.33 -18.89
C GLY A 629 -8.83 7.08 -18.96
N THR A 630 -7.62 7.15 -18.41
CA THR A 630 -6.75 5.99 -18.26
C THR A 630 -7.08 5.25 -16.98
N ILE A 631 -6.95 3.92 -17.02
CA ILE A 631 -7.05 3.10 -15.82
C ILE A 631 -5.71 3.10 -15.08
N ASP A 632 -5.75 3.22 -13.76
CA ASP A 632 -4.55 3.06 -12.94
C ASP A 632 -4.04 1.61 -12.97
N ASP A 633 -2.86 1.40 -12.38
CA ASP A 633 -2.35 0.05 -12.17
C ASP A 633 -3.38 -0.83 -11.49
N ILE A 634 -3.64 -1.99 -12.11
CA ILE A 634 -4.62 -2.97 -11.66
C ILE A 634 -4.07 -3.64 -10.39
N GLN A 635 -4.28 -2.96 -9.27
CA GLN A 635 -3.90 -3.38 -7.92
C GLN A 635 -5.15 -3.43 -7.04
N LYS A 636 -5.05 -4.11 -5.89
CA LYS A 636 -6.16 -4.15 -4.93
C LYS A 636 -6.37 -2.80 -4.23
N LEU A 637 -5.29 -2.05 -3.97
CA LEU A 637 -5.34 -0.76 -3.28
C LEU A 637 -4.82 0.33 -4.21
N HIS A 638 -5.58 1.41 -4.35
CA HIS A 638 -5.14 2.63 -4.99
C HIS A 638 -4.61 3.61 -3.94
N ILE A 639 -3.39 4.12 -4.17
CA ILE A 639 -2.72 5.06 -3.27
C ILE A 639 -2.49 6.37 -4.02
N ARG A 640 -3.22 7.42 -3.62
CA ARG A 640 -2.97 8.79 -4.10
C ARG A 640 -2.05 9.51 -3.14
N SER A 641 -1.03 10.18 -3.69
CA SER A 641 0.04 10.81 -2.91
C SER A 641 -0.01 12.33 -3.07
N ILE A 642 -0.12 13.05 -1.95
CA ILE A 642 -0.14 14.52 -1.91
C ILE A 642 1.13 15.00 -1.18
N PRO A 643 2.16 15.47 -1.92
CA PRO A 643 3.39 15.94 -1.29
C PRO A 643 3.15 17.26 -0.56
N LEU A 644 3.55 17.33 0.72
CA LEU A 644 3.44 18.56 1.52
C LEU A 644 4.75 19.37 1.49
N GLY A 645 5.89 18.70 1.36
CA GLY A 645 7.21 19.32 1.52
C GLY A 645 7.51 19.73 2.97
N GLU A 646 6.71 19.24 3.93
CA GLU A 646 6.82 19.47 5.36
C GLU A 646 6.26 18.25 6.12
N HIS A 647 6.70 18.07 7.37
CA HIS A 647 6.34 16.89 8.16
C HIS A 647 4.97 17.09 8.81
N ALA A 648 4.02 16.20 8.55
CA ALA A 648 2.70 16.22 9.18
C ALA A 648 2.64 15.27 10.38
N HIS A 649 2.24 15.77 11.54
CA HIS A 649 2.24 15.05 12.81
C HIS A 649 0.87 14.46 13.19
N ARG A 650 -0.20 15.22 12.92
CA ARG A 650 -1.57 14.90 13.36
C ARG A 650 -2.58 15.33 12.32
N ILE A 651 -3.69 14.60 12.22
CA ILE A 651 -4.77 14.89 11.26
C ILE A 651 -6.15 14.68 11.88
N SER A 652 -7.09 15.56 11.55
CA SER A 652 -8.51 15.38 11.85
C SER A 652 -9.38 15.90 10.70
N HIS A 653 -10.39 15.12 10.33
CA HIS A 653 -11.40 15.49 9.34
C HIS A 653 -12.60 16.14 10.02
N GLN A 654 -13.19 17.14 9.37
CA GLN A 654 -14.46 17.73 9.78
C GLN A 654 -15.42 17.72 8.58
N GLU A 655 -16.37 16.79 8.64
CA GLU A 655 -17.34 16.57 7.55
C GLU A 655 -18.22 17.80 7.28
N GLN A 656 -18.57 18.57 8.32
CA GLN A 656 -19.47 19.72 8.22
C GLN A 656 -18.86 20.86 7.41
N SER A 657 -17.55 21.10 7.54
CA SER A 657 -16.83 22.12 6.80
C SER A 657 -16.15 21.59 5.53
N ARG A 658 -16.14 20.26 5.33
CA ARG A 658 -15.42 19.59 4.23
C ARG A 658 -13.93 19.90 4.21
N THR A 659 -13.31 19.88 5.40
CA THR A 659 -11.89 20.21 5.54
C THR A 659 -11.14 19.18 6.39
N PHE A 660 -9.81 19.19 6.23
CA PHE A 660 -8.87 18.55 7.12
C PHE A 660 -8.08 19.61 7.87
N ALA A 661 -7.89 19.42 9.17
CA ALA A 661 -6.89 20.15 9.94
C ALA A 661 -5.69 19.23 10.21
N ILE A 662 -4.48 19.72 9.91
CA ILE A 662 -3.24 19.01 10.24
C ILE A 662 -2.32 19.89 11.10
N CYS A 663 -1.59 19.26 12.01
CA CYS A 663 -0.44 19.86 12.67
C CYS A 663 0.81 19.48 11.87
N SER A 664 1.57 20.45 11.39
CA SER A 664 2.77 20.20 10.59
C SER A 664 3.99 20.99 11.07
N SER A 665 5.17 20.60 10.61
CA SER A 665 6.44 21.27 10.91
C SER A 665 7.34 21.37 9.70
N LYS A 666 8.05 22.50 9.61
CA LYS A 666 8.97 22.79 8.52
C LYS A 666 10.28 23.35 9.06
N ASN A 667 11.40 22.76 8.65
CA ASN A 667 12.73 23.26 8.96
C ASN A 667 13.02 24.52 8.15
N GLN A 668 13.51 25.58 8.81
CA GLN A 668 14.03 26.75 8.10
C GLN A 668 15.44 26.49 7.59
N SER A 669 15.76 27.05 6.41
CA SER A 669 17.07 26.94 5.77
C SER A 669 18.13 27.91 6.34
N SER A 670 17.90 28.50 7.52
CA SER A 670 18.82 29.43 8.18
C SER A 670 19.95 28.69 8.92
N ALA A 671 21.01 29.42 9.28
CA ALA A 671 22.18 28.87 9.98
C ALA A 671 21.86 28.32 11.39
N ASP A 672 20.77 28.78 12.01
CA ASP A 672 20.11 28.10 13.14
C ASP A 672 18.96 27.28 12.54
N GLU A 673 19.04 25.95 12.62
CA GLU A 673 17.98 25.02 12.24
C GLU A 673 16.81 25.11 13.23
N SER A 674 15.99 26.16 13.12
CA SER A 674 14.76 26.27 13.91
C SER A 674 13.59 25.63 13.15
N GLU A 675 12.94 24.65 13.79
CA GLU A 675 11.69 24.04 13.32
C GLU A 675 10.52 24.99 13.61
N MET A 676 9.74 25.34 12.57
CA MET A 676 8.48 26.07 12.75
C MET A 676 7.31 25.12 12.63
N HIS A 677 6.34 25.24 13.55
CA HIS A 677 5.12 24.45 13.51
C HIS A 677 3.91 25.27 13.05
N PHE A 678 2.97 24.60 12.39
CA PHE A 678 1.78 25.20 11.81
C PHE A 678 0.56 24.32 12.08
N ILE A 679 -0.60 24.97 12.13
CA ILE A 679 -1.89 24.33 11.95
C ILE A 679 -2.36 24.68 10.54
N ARG A 680 -2.48 23.67 9.68
CA ARG A 680 -2.89 23.84 8.29
C ARG A 680 -4.33 23.37 8.12
N LEU A 681 -5.12 24.13 7.37
CA LEU A 681 -6.45 23.74 6.92
C LEU A 681 -6.36 23.37 5.43
N LEU A 682 -6.85 22.20 5.09
CA LEU A 682 -6.89 21.68 3.72
C LEU A 682 -8.33 21.39 3.31
N ASP A 683 -8.60 21.55 2.03
CA ASP A 683 -9.85 21.10 1.41
C ASP A 683 -9.87 19.56 1.33
N ASP A 684 -11.02 18.93 1.62
CA ASP A 684 -11.07 17.47 1.69
C ASP A 684 -11.18 16.75 0.33
N GLN A 685 -11.36 17.48 -0.77
CA GLN A 685 -11.41 16.92 -2.14
C GLN A 685 -10.11 17.17 -2.91
N THR A 686 -9.67 18.43 -2.93
CA THR A 686 -8.51 18.91 -3.67
C THR A 686 -7.21 18.74 -2.89
N PHE A 687 -7.28 18.71 -1.55
CA PHE A 687 -6.13 18.69 -0.64
C PHE A 687 -5.23 19.94 -0.77
N GLU A 688 -5.75 21.03 -1.31
CA GLU A 688 -5.05 22.31 -1.35
C GLU A 688 -5.10 23.01 0.01
N PHE A 689 -4.06 23.78 0.33
CA PHE A 689 -4.01 24.58 1.54
C PHE A 689 -4.97 25.76 1.46
N ILE A 690 -5.98 25.79 2.33
CA ILE A 690 -6.95 26.88 2.42
C ILE A 690 -6.46 27.96 3.40
N SER A 691 -6.00 27.55 4.58
CA SER A 691 -5.61 28.46 5.66
C SER A 691 -4.42 27.92 6.45
N THR A 692 -3.64 28.82 7.03
CA THR A 692 -2.48 28.48 7.87
C THR A 692 -2.50 29.34 9.12
N TYR A 693 -2.32 28.71 10.27
CA TYR A 693 -2.08 29.36 11.55
C TYR A 693 -0.68 28.99 12.06
N PRO A 694 0.27 29.95 12.14
CA PRO A 694 1.60 29.68 12.70
C PRO A 694 1.53 29.57 14.22
N LEU A 695 2.25 28.59 14.79
CA LEU A 695 2.44 28.48 16.23
C LEU A 695 3.61 29.35 16.71
N ASP A 696 3.69 29.58 18.03
CA ASP A 696 4.79 30.35 18.62
C ASP A 696 6.14 29.64 18.46
N THR A 697 7.25 30.38 18.63
CA THR A 697 8.59 29.78 18.66
C THR A 697 8.67 28.73 19.76
N PHE A 698 9.25 27.57 19.44
CA PHE A 698 9.32 26.38 20.30
C PHE A 698 7.96 25.75 20.65
N GLU A 699 6.84 26.21 20.08
CA GLU A 699 5.54 25.58 20.27
C GLU A 699 5.28 24.53 19.19
N CYS A 700 4.92 23.31 19.59
CA CYS A 700 4.60 22.22 18.68
C CYS A 700 3.15 21.72 18.86
N GLY A 701 2.51 21.32 17.76
CA GLY A 701 1.16 20.74 17.78
C GLY A 701 1.21 19.24 18.10
N CYS A 702 0.73 18.84 19.28
CA CYS A 702 0.79 17.46 19.76
C CYS A 702 -0.47 16.64 19.46
N SER A 703 -1.65 17.28 19.42
CA SER A 703 -2.94 16.62 19.21
C SER A 703 -3.93 17.52 18.47
N VAL A 704 -4.81 16.92 17.67
CA VAL A 704 -5.90 17.62 16.96
C VAL A 704 -7.17 16.78 16.96
N LEU A 705 -8.31 17.42 17.15
CA LEU A 705 -9.62 16.78 17.23
C LEU A 705 -10.70 17.71 16.68
N SER A 706 -11.58 17.18 15.82
CA SER A 706 -12.87 17.80 15.50
C SER A 706 -13.93 17.33 16.48
N CYS A 707 -14.64 18.25 17.15
CA CYS A 707 -15.69 17.89 18.11
C CYS A 707 -16.81 18.93 18.22
N LEU A 708 -17.96 18.50 18.77
CA LEU A 708 -19.07 19.35 19.19
C LEU A 708 -19.16 19.38 20.72
N PHE A 709 -19.71 20.47 21.25
CA PHE A 709 -19.98 20.65 22.69
C PHE A 709 -21.49 20.62 22.96
N SER A 710 -21.92 20.17 24.14
CA SER A 710 -23.35 19.99 24.44
C SER A 710 -24.21 21.25 24.28
N ASP A 711 -23.65 22.42 24.60
CA ASP A 711 -24.34 23.71 24.62
C ASP A 711 -23.98 24.59 23.39
N ASP A 712 -23.52 23.96 22.31
CA ASP A 712 -23.12 24.66 21.09
C ASP A 712 -23.37 23.80 19.84
N ALA A 713 -24.05 24.37 18.84
CA ALA A 713 -24.27 23.71 17.56
C ALA A 713 -23.05 23.79 16.63
N ASN A 714 -22.12 24.71 16.91
CA ASN A 714 -20.91 24.86 16.13
C ASN A 714 -19.96 23.66 16.32
N VAL A 715 -19.27 23.32 15.25
CA VAL A 715 -18.22 22.28 15.27
C VAL A 715 -16.86 22.96 15.31
N TYR A 716 -16.00 22.50 16.19
CA TYR A 716 -14.70 23.12 16.43
C TYR A 716 -13.55 22.16 16.16
N TYR A 717 -12.43 22.72 15.72
CA TYR A 717 -11.13 22.06 15.79
C TYR A 717 -10.44 22.45 17.10
N CYS A 718 -10.20 21.47 17.96
CA CYS A 718 -9.39 21.62 19.16
C CYS A 718 -7.96 21.12 18.89
N VAL A 719 -6.96 21.94 19.17
CA VAL A 719 -5.53 21.62 18.99
C VAL A 719 -4.82 21.75 20.33
N GLY A 720 -4.12 20.68 20.73
CA GLY A 720 -3.29 20.66 21.92
C GLY A 720 -1.83 20.88 21.55
N THR A 721 -1.16 21.81 22.25
CA THR A 721 0.24 22.20 21.98
C THR A 721 1.15 21.98 23.18
N ALA A 722 2.46 22.01 22.94
CA ALA A 722 3.51 22.01 23.96
C ALA A 722 4.63 22.98 23.59
N TYR A 723 5.20 23.68 24.57
CA TYR A 723 6.42 24.48 24.37
C TYR A 723 7.63 23.61 24.71
N VAL A 724 8.40 23.23 23.69
CA VAL A 724 9.58 22.36 23.80
C VAL A 724 10.83 23.22 23.85
N LEU A 725 11.26 23.57 25.06
CA LEU A 725 12.46 24.35 25.29
C LEU A 725 13.70 23.43 25.39
N PRO A 726 14.82 23.75 24.71
CA PRO A 726 16.02 22.89 24.73
C PRO A 726 16.61 22.63 26.13
N GLU A 727 16.33 23.51 27.11
CA GLU A 727 16.83 23.38 28.48
C GLU A 727 15.95 22.49 29.38
N GLU A 728 14.75 22.10 28.91
CA GLU A 728 13.79 21.30 29.67
C GLU A 728 13.75 19.85 29.15
N ASN A 729 13.80 18.87 30.07
CA ASN A 729 13.62 17.46 29.73
C ASN A 729 12.16 17.07 29.47
N GLU A 730 11.22 17.85 30.01
CA GLU A 730 9.77 17.65 29.87
C GLU A 730 9.11 19.02 29.73
N PRO A 731 8.21 19.23 28.75
CA PRO A 731 7.54 20.51 28.58
C PRO A 731 6.76 20.92 29.83
N SER A 732 7.12 22.07 30.39
CA SER A 732 6.44 22.65 31.56
C SER A 732 5.20 23.48 31.19
N LYS A 733 5.11 23.91 29.91
CA LYS A 733 4.04 24.76 29.37
C LYS A 733 3.44 24.16 28.10
N GLY A 734 2.14 24.32 27.92
CA GLY A 734 1.39 24.02 26.69
C GLY A 734 0.09 24.81 26.65
N ARG A 735 -0.71 24.62 25.59
CA ARG A 735 -2.03 25.25 25.47
C ARG A 735 -3.02 24.37 24.70
N ILE A 736 -4.31 24.67 24.86
CA ILE A 736 -5.39 24.16 24.03
C ILE A 736 -5.98 25.32 23.23
N LEU A 737 -5.94 25.23 21.91
CA LEU A 737 -6.49 26.19 20.97
C LEU A 737 -7.79 25.65 20.38
N VAL A 738 -8.85 26.46 20.37
CA VAL A 738 -10.16 26.08 19.83
C VAL A 738 -10.47 26.97 18.63
N PHE A 739 -10.57 26.36 17.45
CA PHE A 739 -10.83 27.04 16.19
C PHE A 739 -12.21 26.71 15.64
N VAL A 740 -12.83 27.70 15.01
CA VAL A 740 -13.96 27.50 14.09
C VAL A 740 -13.49 27.72 12.66
N VAL A 741 -14.06 26.99 11.72
CA VAL A 741 -13.85 27.22 10.29
C VAL A 741 -14.96 28.13 9.78
N GLU A 742 -14.62 29.37 9.47
CA GLU A 742 -15.53 30.36 8.89
C GLU A 742 -14.90 30.96 7.64
N ASP A 743 -15.66 31.00 6.54
CA ASP A 743 -15.21 31.51 5.23
C ASP A 743 -13.87 30.92 4.77
N GLY A 744 -13.65 29.62 5.02
CA GLY A 744 -12.41 28.91 4.67
C GLY A 744 -11.20 29.29 5.52
N LYS A 745 -11.37 29.97 6.66
CA LYS A 745 -10.27 30.36 7.55
C LYS A 745 -10.41 29.75 8.93
N LEU A 746 -9.27 29.46 9.54
CA LEU A 746 -9.18 29.08 10.95
C LEU A 746 -9.29 30.34 11.81
N GLN A 747 -10.42 30.53 12.48
CA GLN A 747 -10.60 31.61 13.46
C GLN A 747 -10.43 31.05 14.87
N LEU A 748 -9.50 31.61 15.64
CA LEU A 748 -9.27 31.23 17.04
C LEU A 748 -10.38 31.81 17.92
N ILE A 749 -11.17 30.94 18.55
CA ILE A 749 -12.30 31.31 19.41
C ILE A 749 -11.91 31.32 20.88
N ALA A 750 -11.11 30.35 21.32
CA ALA A 750 -10.64 30.28 22.69
C ALA A 750 -9.23 29.68 22.77
N GLU A 751 -8.51 30.11 23.79
CA GLU A 751 -7.20 29.60 24.16
C GLU A 751 -7.20 29.27 25.65
N LYS A 752 -6.64 28.11 26.01
CA LYS A 752 -6.49 27.68 27.40
C LYS A 752 -5.06 27.24 27.68
N GLU A 753 -4.34 27.98 28.51
CA GLU A 753 -3.01 27.58 28.96
C GLU A 753 -3.05 26.33 29.86
N THR A 754 -2.07 25.45 29.66
CA THR A 754 -1.86 24.21 30.40
C THR A 754 -0.46 24.15 31.00
N LYS A 755 -0.34 23.50 32.15
CA LYS A 755 0.94 23.25 32.83
C LYS A 755 1.54 21.93 32.36
N GLY A 756 1.91 21.88 31.08
CA GLY A 756 2.46 20.70 30.42
C GLY A 756 1.96 20.53 29.00
N ALA A 757 2.56 19.57 28.29
CA ALA A 757 2.21 19.17 26.93
C ALA A 757 0.85 18.49 26.86
N VAL A 758 0.05 18.84 25.85
CA VAL A 758 -1.27 18.24 25.60
C VAL A 758 -1.14 17.08 24.60
N TYR A 759 -0.78 15.89 25.07
CA TYR A 759 -0.47 14.73 24.22
C TYR A 759 -1.68 14.14 23.48
N SER A 760 -2.88 14.21 24.07
CA SER A 760 -4.09 13.64 23.49
C SER A 760 -5.33 14.48 23.83
N LEU A 761 -6.27 14.54 22.88
CA LEU A 761 -7.58 15.19 23.01
C LEU A 761 -8.66 14.20 22.57
N ASN A 762 -9.74 14.10 23.34
CA ASN A 762 -10.90 13.28 23.02
C ASN A 762 -12.21 14.03 23.29
N ALA A 763 -13.19 13.83 22.42
CA ALA A 763 -14.56 14.29 22.65
C ALA A 763 -15.20 13.35 23.67
N PHE A 764 -15.73 13.89 24.76
CA PHE A 764 -16.23 13.08 25.87
C PHE A 764 -17.55 13.63 26.38
N ASN A 765 -18.67 12.98 26.04
CA ASN A 765 -20.02 13.37 26.48
C ASN A 765 -20.34 14.87 26.30
N GLY A 766 -19.96 15.43 25.14
CA GLY A 766 -20.14 16.85 24.80
C GLY A 766 -19.22 17.83 25.56
N LYS A 767 -18.17 17.30 26.18
CA LYS A 767 -17.06 18.01 26.82
C LYS A 767 -15.74 17.64 26.14
N LEU A 768 -14.63 18.29 26.52
CA LEU A 768 -13.29 18.01 26.00
C LEU A 768 -12.44 17.35 27.07
N LEU A 769 -11.99 16.12 26.81
CA LEU A 769 -11.03 15.42 27.65
C LEU A 769 -9.61 15.61 27.09
N ALA A 770 -8.68 16.05 27.93
CA ALA A 770 -7.30 16.30 27.56
C ALA A 770 -6.31 15.53 28.45
N ALA A 771 -5.31 14.91 27.82
CA ALA A 771 -4.19 14.30 28.51
C ALA A 771 -3.01 15.29 28.55
N ILE A 772 -2.65 15.76 29.75
CA ILE A 772 -1.66 16.81 29.98
C ILE A 772 -0.57 16.26 30.90
N ASN A 773 0.59 15.92 30.34
CA ASN A 773 1.67 15.20 31.03
C ASN A 773 1.11 14.01 31.85
N GLN A 774 1.23 14.08 33.18
CA GLN A 774 0.76 13.07 34.13
C GLN A 774 -0.75 13.13 34.49
N LYS A 775 -1.52 14.02 33.87
CA LYS A 775 -2.91 14.34 34.25
C LYS A 775 -3.90 14.05 33.13
N ILE A 776 -5.05 13.51 33.49
CA ILE A 776 -6.24 13.50 32.63
C ILE A 776 -7.17 14.60 33.13
N GLN A 777 -7.54 15.55 32.27
CA GLN A 777 -8.32 16.72 32.64
C GLN A 777 -9.56 16.84 31.75
N LEU A 778 -10.73 17.01 32.37
CA LEU A 778 -11.99 17.25 31.69
C LEU A 778 -12.32 18.75 31.70
N TYR A 779 -12.65 19.28 30.54
CA TYR A 779 -13.02 20.67 30.31
C TYR A 779 -14.45 20.79 29.81
N LYS A 780 -15.20 21.70 30.42
CA LYS A 780 -16.52 22.11 29.96
C LYS A 780 -16.41 23.38 29.12
N TRP A 781 -17.16 23.43 28.03
CA TRP A 781 -17.29 24.61 27.18
C TRP A 781 -18.36 25.55 27.76
N MET A 782 -17.95 26.73 28.20
CA MET A 782 -18.81 27.67 28.91
C MET A 782 -18.90 29.01 28.19
N LEU A 783 -20.10 29.58 28.11
CA LEU A 783 -20.34 30.94 27.64
C LEU A 783 -20.21 31.91 28.83
N ARG A 784 -19.32 32.88 28.73
CA ARG A 784 -19.15 33.95 29.72
C ARG A 784 -20.22 35.02 29.55
N GLU A 785 -20.40 35.83 30.61
CA GLU A 785 -21.35 36.95 30.62
C GLU A 785 -21.02 38.03 29.57
N ASP A 786 -19.77 38.11 29.12
CA ASP A 786 -19.29 39.02 28.07
C ASP A 786 -19.59 38.52 26.64
N GLY A 787 -20.22 37.34 26.51
CA GLY A 787 -20.55 36.71 25.23
C GLY A 787 -19.41 35.91 24.60
N THR A 788 -18.22 35.88 25.21
CA THR A 788 -17.09 35.04 24.78
C THR A 788 -17.22 33.63 25.35
N ARG A 789 -16.61 32.64 24.69
CA ARG A 789 -16.60 31.25 25.16
C ARG A 789 -15.23 30.87 25.71
N GLU A 790 -15.21 30.00 26.71
CA GLU A 790 -13.97 29.49 27.30
C GLU A 790 -14.05 28.01 27.69
N LEU A 791 -12.87 27.38 27.79
CA LEU A 791 -12.70 26.07 28.41
C LEU A 791 -12.52 26.22 29.93
N GLN A 792 -13.54 25.80 30.69
CA GLN A 792 -13.50 25.73 32.14
C GLN A 792 -13.11 24.32 32.60
N SER A 793 -12.11 24.22 33.47
CA SER A 793 -11.71 22.95 34.07
C SER A 793 -12.78 22.44 35.01
N GLU A 794 -13.24 21.22 34.82
CA GLU A 794 -14.27 20.59 35.65
C GLU A 794 -13.66 19.66 36.69
N CYS A 795 -12.97 18.61 36.24
CA CYS A 795 -12.31 17.65 37.11
C CYS A 795 -11.11 17.00 36.41
N GLY A 796 -10.27 16.31 37.17
CA GLY A 796 -9.13 15.61 36.62
C GLY A 796 -8.62 14.49 37.52
N HIS A 797 -7.82 13.62 36.92
CA HIS A 797 -7.18 12.48 37.56
C HIS A 797 -5.65 12.57 37.43
N HIS A 798 -4.94 12.15 38.47
CA HIS A 798 -3.47 12.15 38.57
C HIS A 798 -2.98 10.73 38.88
N GLY A 799 -1.70 10.44 38.65
CA GLY A 799 -1.07 9.17 39.04
C GLY A 799 -0.42 8.41 37.88
N HIS A 800 -0.59 8.91 36.66
CA HIS A 800 0.18 8.52 35.48
C HIS A 800 1.61 9.07 35.57
N ILE A 801 2.54 8.46 34.85
CA ILE A 801 3.86 9.05 34.63
C ILE A 801 3.72 10.03 33.48
N LEU A 802 3.30 9.55 32.32
CA LEU A 802 2.90 10.38 31.18
C LEU A 802 1.71 9.70 30.48
N ALA A 803 0.58 10.39 30.44
CA ALA A 803 -0.62 9.94 29.75
C ALA A 803 -0.52 10.33 28.27
N LEU A 804 0.04 9.44 27.45
CA LEU A 804 0.32 9.71 26.03
C LEU A 804 -0.86 9.37 25.12
N TYR A 805 -1.57 8.29 25.43
CA TYR A 805 -2.64 7.76 24.60
C TYR A 805 -3.91 7.67 25.40
N VAL A 806 -5.01 8.19 24.85
CA VAL A 806 -6.32 8.15 25.51
C VAL A 806 -7.37 7.81 24.48
N ASP A 807 -8.27 6.91 24.84
CA ASP A 807 -9.47 6.57 24.06
C ASP A 807 -10.68 6.55 25.01
N THR A 808 -11.86 6.83 24.47
CA THR A 808 -13.07 7.02 25.29
C THR A 808 -14.27 6.27 24.69
N ARG A 809 -15.09 5.67 25.55
CA ARG A 809 -16.33 4.99 25.15
C ARG A 809 -17.38 5.10 26.24
N GLY A 810 -18.49 5.78 25.97
CA GLY A 810 -19.48 6.11 26.99
C GLY A 810 -18.80 6.88 28.13
N ASP A 811 -18.88 6.35 29.35
CA ASP A 811 -18.27 6.94 30.54
C ASP A 811 -16.87 6.40 30.86
N PHE A 812 -16.38 5.43 30.09
CA PHE A 812 -15.05 4.84 30.27
C PHE A 812 -13.98 5.63 29.53
N ILE A 813 -12.84 5.77 30.20
CA ILE A 813 -11.64 6.43 29.69
C ILE A 813 -10.49 5.44 29.84
N VAL A 814 -9.89 5.04 28.73
CA VAL A 814 -8.72 4.15 28.72
C VAL A 814 -7.47 5.00 28.49
N VAL A 815 -6.51 4.88 29.38
CA VAL A 815 -5.24 5.64 29.35
C VAL A 815 -4.08 4.68 29.11
N GLY A 816 -3.36 4.88 28.01
CA GLY A 816 -2.06 4.29 27.75
C GLY A 816 -0.96 5.20 28.28
N ASP A 817 -0.25 4.73 29.30
CA ASP A 817 0.86 5.43 29.93
C ASP A 817 2.20 5.12 29.25
N LEU A 818 3.17 6.03 29.33
CA LEU A 818 4.53 5.82 28.80
C LEU A 818 5.17 4.52 29.29
N MET A 819 4.98 4.12 30.56
CA MET A 819 5.59 2.90 31.10
C MET A 819 4.70 2.09 32.05
N LYS A 820 3.52 2.62 32.44
CA LYS A 820 2.57 1.93 33.33
C LYS A 820 1.46 1.19 32.59
N SER A 821 1.70 0.71 31.36
CA SER A 821 0.72 -0.03 30.56
C SER A 821 -0.62 0.72 30.46
N ILE A 822 -1.75 0.03 30.64
CA ILE A 822 -3.11 0.56 30.51
C ILE A 822 -3.76 0.77 31.89
N SER A 823 -4.37 1.94 32.10
CA SER A 823 -5.31 2.24 33.19
C SER A 823 -6.72 2.48 32.65
N LEU A 824 -7.73 1.98 33.35
CA LEU A 824 -9.15 2.22 33.09
C LEU A 824 -9.70 3.20 34.12
N LEU A 825 -10.15 4.36 33.65
CA LEU A 825 -10.85 5.36 34.46
C LEU A 825 -12.33 5.39 34.09
N ILE A 826 -13.17 5.86 35.01
CA ILE A 826 -14.59 6.08 34.80
C ILE A 826 -14.97 7.49 35.25
N TYR A 827 -15.78 8.18 34.46
CA TYR A 827 -16.37 9.45 34.86
C TYR A 827 -17.70 9.20 35.56
N LYS A 828 -17.80 9.63 36.82
CA LYS A 828 -19.04 9.57 37.58
C LYS A 828 -19.78 10.90 37.48
N HIS A 829 -20.87 10.93 36.71
CA HIS A 829 -21.69 12.13 36.50
C HIS A 829 -22.23 12.74 37.80
N GLU A 830 -22.65 11.91 38.76
CA GLU A 830 -23.23 12.37 40.04
C GLU A 830 -22.21 13.10 40.93
N GLU A 831 -20.95 12.64 40.89
CA GLU A 831 -19.86 13.19 41.69
C GLU A 831 -19.06 14.27 40.95
N GLY A 832 -19.24 14.37 39.63
CA GLY A 832 -18.46 15.24 38.77
C GLY A 832 -16.96 14.90 38.78
N ALA A 833 -16.60 13.64 39.02
CA ALA A 833 -15.23 13.20 39.26
C ALA A 833 -14.82 12.05 38.33
N ILE A 834 -13.51 11.94 38.07
CA ILE A 834 -12.89 10.82 37.35
C ILE A 834 -12.19 9.94 38.37
N GLU A 835 -12.53 8.65 38.38
CA GLU A 835 -11.94 7.66 39.29
C GLU A 835 -11.22 6.54 38.52
N GLU A 836 -10.09 6.06 39.05
CA GLU A 836 -9.42 4.86 38.54
C GLU A 836 -10.23 3.62 38.96
N ARG A 837 -10.75 2.89 37.97
CA ARG A 837 -11.56 1.69 38.19
C ARG A 837 -10.69 0.45 38.27
N ALA A 838 -9.72 0.34 37.38
CA ALA A 838 -8.81 -0.79 37.29
C ALA A 838 -7.52 -0.40 36.56
N ARG A 839 -6.44 -1.14 36.79
CA ARG A 839 -5.17 -0.95 36.08
C ARG A 839 -4.46 -2.26 35.75
N ASP A 840 -3.63 -2.23 34.73
CA ASP A 840 -2.58 -3.22 34.54
C ASP A 840 -1.35 -2.84 35.37
N TYR A 841 -0.72 -3.84 35.99
CA TYR A 841 0.48 -3.68 36.81
C TYR A 841 1.76 -4.09 36.07
N ASN A 842 1.64 -4.64 34.86
CA ASN A 842 2.79 -4.85 34.01
C ASN A 842 3.36 -3.49 33.58
N ALA A 843 4.68 -3.42 33.47
CA ALA A 843 5.36 -2.23 32.97
C ALA A 843 5.65 -2.44 31.49
N ASN A 844 4.68 -2.04 30.67
CA ASN A 844 4.74 -2.03 29.21
C ASN A 844 4.81 -0.57 28.75
N TRP A 845 5.63 -0.31 27.73
CA TRP A 845 5.82 1.02 27.18
C TRP A 845 4.89 1.21 25.99
N MET A 846 3.75 1.86 26.24
CA MET A 846 2.68 1.93 25.26
C MET A 846 3.07 2.77 24.05
N SER A 847 2.60 2.37 22.87
CA SER A 847 2.71 3.12 21.62
C SER A 847 1.34 3.53 21.05
N ALA A 848 0.29 2.75 21.35
CA ALA A 848 -1.08 3.08 20.99
C ALA A 848 -2.07 2.28 21.87
N VAL A 849 -3.28 2.81 22.05
CA VAL A 849 -4.39 2.11 22.73
C VAL A 849 -5.70 2.29 21.96
N LYS A 850 -6.59 1.31 22.07
CA LYS A 850 -7.94 1.38 21.51
C LYS A 850 -8.94 0.57 22.32
N ILE A 851 -10.16 1.07 22.48
CA ILE A 851 -11.27 0.33 23.07
C ILE A 851 -11.91 -0.54 21.98
N LEU A 852 -11.94 -1.87 22.18
CA LEU A 852 -12.60 -2.80 21.27
C LEU A 852 -14.10 -2.90 21.61
N ASP A 853 -14.40 -3.11 22.88
CA ASP A 853 -15.75 -3.16 23.44
C ASP A 853 -15.75 -2.60 24.88
N ASP A 854 -16.84 -2.78 25.63
CA ASP A 854 -16.98 -2.21 26.98
C ASP A 854 -16.07 -2.87 28.03
N ASP A 855 -15.54 -4.07 27.75
CA ASP A 855 -14.76 -4.88 28.67
C ASP A 855 -13.34 -5.18 28.16
N VAL A 856 -13.08 -5.11 26.86
CA VAL A 856 -11.81 -5.47 26.22
C VAL A 856 -11.15 -4.26 25.56
N TYR A 857 -9.88 -4.07 25.90
CA TYR A 857 -9.03 -2.98 25.46
C TYR A 857 -7.80 -3.52 24.75
N LEU A 858 -7.43 -2.90 23.63
CA LEU A 858 -6.26 -3.22 22.83
C LEU A 858 -5.13 -2.24 23.14
N GLY A 859 -3.92 -2.77 23.27
CA GLY A 859 -2.69 -2.01 23.42
C GLY A 859 -1.61 -2.48 22.44
N ALA A 860 -0.75 -1.56 22.03
CA ALA A 860 0.52 -1.84 21.38
C ALA A 860 1.67 -1.29 22.23
N GLU A 861 2.81 -1.97 22.24
CA GLU A 861 4.01 -1.54 22.98
C GLU A 861 5.26 -1.40 22.09
N ASN A 862 6.28 -0.72 22.63
CA ASN A 862 7.54 -0.40 21.93
C ASN A 862 8.35 -1.62 21.47
N ASN A 863 8.17 -2.80 22.10
CA ASN A 863 8.78 -4.07 21.67
C ASN A 863 8.00 -4.77 20.54
N PHE A 864 7.18 -4.02 19.78
CA PHE A 864 6.42 -4.50 18.62
C PHE A 864 5.37 -5.57 18.95
N ASN A 865 4.88 -5.60 20.19
CA ASN A 865 3.84 -6.52 20.64
C ASN A 865 2.46 -5.85 20.68
N LEU A 866 1.43 -6.67 20.47
CA LEU A 866 0.04 -6.38 20.75
C LEU A 866 -0.40 -7.12 22.00
N LEU A 867 -1.30 -6.50 22.75
CA LEU A 867 -1.90 -7.04 23.95
C LEU A 867 -3.37 -6.67 24.04
N THR A 868 -4.20 -7.64 24.42
CA THR A 868 -5.61 -7.40 24.76
C THR A 868 -5.82 -7.62 26.23
N ILE A 869 -6.43 -6.63 26.87
CA ILE A 869 -6.66 -6.58 28.30
C ILE A 869 -8.16 -6.53 28.55
N ARG A 870 -8.64 -7.30 29.53
CA ARG A 870 -10.04 -7.39 29.91
C ARG A 870 -10.28 -6.86 31.32
N LYS A 871 -11.40 -6.15 31.50
CA LYS A 871 -11.93 -5.74 32.79
C LYS A 871 -12.51 -6.94 33.56
N ASN A 872 -12.06 -7.16 34.79
CA ASN A 872 -12.55 -8.23 35.64
C ASN A 872 -13.77 -7.80 36.46
N SER A 873 -14.94 -7.69 35.81
CA SER A 873 -16.19 -7.31 36.49
C SER A 873 -16.67 -8.35 37.51
N GLU A 874 -16.35 -9.62 37.30
CA GLU A 874 -16.83 -10.75 38.11
C GLU A 874 -15.92 -11.08 39.30
N GLY A 875 -14.85 -10.30 39.53
CA GLY A 875 -13.95 -10.48 40.67
C GLY A 875 -14.72 -10.52 42.00
N ALA A 876 -14.31 -11.44 42.88
CA ALA A 876 -14.95 -11.65 44.18
C ALA A 876 -14.58 -10.54 45.17
N THR A 877 -13.40 -9.95 45.01
CA THR A 877 -12.88 -8.85 45.84
C THR A 877 -12.72 -7.56 45.05
N ASP A 878 -12.71 -6.41 45.74
CA ASP A 878 -12.47 -5.12 45.08
C ASP A 878 -11.04 -5.01 44.53
N GLU A 879 -10.07 -5.72 45.11
CA GLU A 879 -8.70 -5.80 44.60
C GLU A 879 -8.64 -6.55 43.26
N GLU A 880 -9.36 -7.67 43.13
CA GLU A 880 -9.46 -8.42 41.87
C GLU A 880 -10.16 -7.62 40.78
N ARG A 881 -11.18 -6.82 41.13
CA ARG A 881 -11.86 -5.91 40.21
C ARG A 881 -11.00 -4.71 39.81
N GLY A 882 -10.09 -4.30 40.69
CA GLY A 882 -9.12 -3.23 40.46
C GLY A 882 -7.95 -3.64 39.57
N ARG A 883 -7.84 -4.92 39.20
CA ARG A 883 -6.81 -5.44 38.32
C ARG A 883 -7.37 -5.74 36.94
N LEU A 884 -6.69 -5.23 35.92
CA LEU A 884 -6.96 -5.62 34.55
C LEU A 884 -6.24 -6.93 34.20
N GLU A 885 -6.92 -7.83 33.49
CA GLU A 885 -6.41 -9.15 33.11
C GLU A 885 -5.88 -9.13 31.68
N VAL A 886 -4.63 -9.52 31.46
CA VAL A 886 -4.08 -9.71 30.11
C VAL A 886 -4.62 -11.02 29.54
N VAL A 887 -5.51 -10.91 28.56
CA VAL A 887 -6.19 -12.06 27.94
C VAL A 887 -5.59 -12.45 26.59
N GLY A 888 -4.83 -11.58 25.94
CA GLY A 888 -4.20 -11.89 24.65
C GLY A 888 -2.85 -11.20 24.50
N GLU A 889 -1.93 -11.88 23.84
CA GLU A 889 -0.52 -11.51 23.72
C GLU A 889 -0.03 -11.97 22.35
N TYR A 890 0.62 -11.08 21.58
CA TYR A 890 1.04 -11.38 20.22
C TYR A 890 2.18 -10.48 19.75
N HIS A 891 3.23 -11.06 19.16
CA HIS A 891 4.29 -10.26 18.54
C HIS A 891 3.94 -9.93 17.09
N LEU A 892 3.67 -8.65 16.83
CA LEU A 892 3.33 -8.15 15.50
C LEU A 892 4.57 -8.00 14.60
N GLY A 893 5.70 -7.59 15.19
CA GLY A 893 6.93 -7.27 14.47
C GLY A 893 6.93 -5.87 13.83
N GLU A 894 5.92 -5.06 14.15
CA GLU A 894 5.76 -3.69 13.63
C GLU A 894 5.50 -2.70 14.77
N PHE A 895 6.01 -1.47 14.64
CA PHE A 895 5.75 -0.40 15.60
C PHE A 895 4.47 0.35 15.25
N VAL A 896 3.41 0.13 16.03
CA VAL A 896 2.09 0.75 15.80
C VAL A 896 2.06 2.16 16.39
N ASN A 897 1.79 3.17 15.56
CA ASN A 897 1.64 4.57 15.99
C ASN A 897 0.19 4.90 16.38
N ARG A 898 -0.79 4.36 15.65
CA ARG A 898 -2.20 4.71 15.82
C ARG A 898 -3.15 3.55 15.51
N PHE A 899 -4.27 3.53 16.23
CA PHE A 899 -5.45 2.70 15.99
C PHE A 899 -6.65 3.58 15.68
N ARG A 900 -7.48 3.18 14.70
CA ARG A 900 -8.78 3.82 14.42
C ARG A 900 -9.83 2.76 14.11
N HIS A 901 -11.06 2.99 14.57
CA HIS A 901 -12.21 2.20 14.11
C HIS A 901 -12.49 2.55 12.64
N GLY A 902 -12.82 1.53 11.85
CA GLY A 902 -13.11 1.70 10.42
C GLY A 902 -12.85 0.44 9.61
N SER A 903 -13.17 0.50 8.32
CA SER A 903 -12.85 -0.52 7.33
C SER A 903 -12.58 0.14 5.99
N LEU A 904 -11.62 -0.41 5.22
CA LEU A 904 -11.35 -0.01 3.83
C LEU A 904 -12.31 -0.66 2.83
N VAL A 905 -13.06 -1.68 3.29
CA VAL A 905 -14.00 -2.43 2.47
C VAL A 905 -15.40 -1.88 2.69
N MET A 906 -16.15 -1.78 1.61
CA MET A 906 -17.58 -1.46 1.67
C MET A 906 -18.32 -2.57 2.42
N ARG A 907 -19.00 -2.20 3.51
CA ARG A 907 -19.80 -3.15 4.31
C ARG A 907 -21.18 -3.33 3.68
N LEU A 908 -21.42 -4.52 3.15
CA LEU A 908 -22.74 -4.92 2.68
C LEU A 908 -23.68 -5.21 3.87
N PRO A 909 -24.88 -4.58 3.94
CA PRO A 909 -25.84 -4.80 5.04
C PRO A 909 -26.23 -6.26 5.25
N ASP A 910 -26.28 -7.05 4.16
CA ASP A 910 -26.74 -8.45 4.15
C ASP A 910 -25.60 -9.48 4.29
N SER A 911 -24.37 -9.04 4.59
CA SER A 911 -23.23 -9.96 4.75
C SER A 911 -22.91 -10.22 6.23
N ASP A 912 -22.87 -11.50 6.63
CA ASP A 912 -22.47 -11.91 7.99
C ASP A 912 -21.05 -11.42 8.35
N VAL A 913 -20.19 -11.27 7.34
CA VAL A 913 -18.81 -10.77 7.47
C VAL A 913 -18.76 -9.26 7.73
N GLY A 914 -19.73 -8.49 7.19
CA GLY A 914 -19.83 -7.04 7.39
C GLY A 914 -20.18 -6.63 8.82
N GLN A 915 -20.63 -7.58 9.66
CA GLN A 915 -20.95 -7.35 11.07
C GLN A 915 -19.73 -7.50 11.99
N ILE A 916 -18.61 -8.04 11.51
CA ILE A 916 -17.40 -8.24 12.31
C ILE A 916 -16.78 -6.87 12.65
N PRO A 917 -16.61 -6.51 13.93
CA PRO A 917 -15.95 -5.27 14.31
C PRO A 917 -14.47 -5.28 13.88
N THR A 918 -14.01 -4.18 13.28
CA THR A 918 -12.64 -4.04 12.77
C THR A 918 -11.98 -2.75 13.26
N VAL A 919 -10.71 -2.85 13.61
CA VAL A 919 -9.82 -1.74 13.94
C VAL A 919 -8.67 -1.72 12.94
N ILE A 920 -8.43 -0.57 12.34
CA ILE A 920 -7.29 -0.32 11.45
C ILE A 920 -6.13 0.19 12.31
N PHE A 921 -4.91 -0.19 11.96
CA PHE A 921 -3.68 0.36 12.54
C PHE A 921 -2.67 0.77 11.48
N GLY A 922 -1.88 1.79 11.79
CA GLY A 922 -0.78 2.29 10.96
C GLY A 922 0.56 2.19 11.67
N THR A 923 1.61 1.81 10.95
CA THR A 923 2.95 1.54 11.51
C THR A 923 4.04 2.47 10.96
N VAL A 924 5.20 2.47 11.64
CA VAL A 924 6.42 3.18 11.21
C VAL A 924 6.96 2.69 9.86
N ASN A 925 6.75 1.43 9.50
CA ASN A 925 7.19 0.89 8.20
C ASN A 925 6.17 1.15 7.07
N GLY A 926 5.09 1.90 7.35
CA GLY A 926 4.05 2.17 6.37
C GLY A 926 3.05 1.02 6.19
N VAL A 927 3.03 0.05 7.09
CA VAL A 927 2.04 -1.03 7.06
C VAL A 927 0.71 -0.49 7.58
N ILE A 928 -0.35 -0.77 6.83
CA ILE A 928 -1.74 -0.63 7.29
C ILE A 928 -2.25 -2.05 7.54
N GLY A 929 -2.64 -2.33 8.78
CA GLY A 929 -3.20 -3.63 9.15
C GLY A 929 -4.59 -3.51 9.75
N VAL A 930 -5.29 -4.64 9.78
CA VAL A 930 -6.66 -4.74 10.30
C VAL A 930 -6.71 -5.80 11.39
N ILE A 931 -7.32 -5.44 12.53
CA ILE A 931 -7.63 -6.36 13.63
C ILE A 931 -9.14 -6.55 13.65
N ALA A 932 -9.57 -7.81 13.60
CA ALA A 932 -10.97 -8.20 13.60
C ALA A 932 -11.31 -9.02 14.85
N SER A 933 -12.42 -8.68 15.50
CA SER A 933 -12.90 -9.42 16.69
C SER A 933 -13.75 -10.62 16.27
N LEU A 934 -13.27 -11.83 16.55
CA LEU A 934 -13.91 -13.08 16.11
C LEU A 934 -14.78 -13.71 17.20
N SER A 935 -15.79 -14.48 16.80
CA SER A 935 -16.53 -15.35 17.72
C SER A 935 -15.67 -16.53 18.16
N TYR A 936 -16.01 -17.14 19.31
CA TYR A 936 -15.26 -18.29 19.84
C TYR A 936 -15.24 -19.48 18.86
N GLU A 937 -16.35 -19.75 18.17
CA GLU A 937 -16.45 -20.85 17.21
C GLU A 937 -15.53 -20.63 15.99
N GLN A 938 -15.50 -19.40 15.47
CA GLN A 938 -14.61 -19.02 14.37
C GLN A 938 -13.15 -19.08 14.80
N TYR A 939 -12.83 -18.55 15.99
CA TYR A 939 -11.48 -18.61 16.55
C TYR A 939 -10.98 -20.05 16.68
N ALA A 940 -11.76 -20.94 17.29
CA ALA A 940 -11.36 -22.33 17.48
C ALA A 940 -11.13 -23.07 16.16
N PHE A 941 -11.94 -22.78 15.14
CA PHE A 941 -11.77 -23.33 13.80
C PHE A 941 -10.48 -22.83 13.14
N LEU A 942 -10.22 -21.52 13.18
CA LEU A 942 -9.07 -20.90 12.55
C LEU A 942 -7.76 -21.22 13.28
N GLU A 943 -7.78 -21.38 14.60
CA GLU A 943 -6.61 -21.82 15.37
C GLU A 943 -6.20 -23.24 14.97
N LYS A 944 -7.18 -24.13 14.74
CA LYS A 944 -6.92 -25.48 14.20
C LYS A 944 -6.31 -25.41 12.81
N LEU A 945 -6.80 -24.51 11.94
CA LEU A 945 -6.25 -24.30 10.60
C LEU A 945 -4.82 -23.77 10.66
N GLN A 946 -4.56 -22.72 11.45
CA GLN A 946 -3.24 -22.14 11.70
C GLN A 946 -2.25 -23.21 12.19
N SER A 947 -2.64 -24.03 13.16
CA SER A 947 -1.82 -25.12 13.68
C SER A 947 -1.43 -26.16 12.62
N ASN A 948 -2.30 -26.42 11.64
CA ASN A 948 -2.00 -27.33 10.53
C ASN A 948 -1.14 -26.64 9.45
N LEU A 949 -1.37 -25.35 9.18
CA LEU A 949 -0.56 -24.56 8.25
C LEU A 949 0.90 -24.49 8.72
N ARG A 950 1.16 -24.26 10.01
CA ARG A 950 2.52 -24.24 10.60
C ARG A 950 3.34 -25.52 10.35
N LYS A 951 2.68 -26.67 10.16
CA LYS A 951 3.37 -27.96 9.90
C LYS A 951 3.81 -28.09 8.44
N VAL A 952 3.06 -27.48 7.53
CA VAL A 952 3.24 -27.59 6.07
C VAL A 952 4.07 -26.44 5.52
N ILE A 953 3.85 -25.23 6.05
CA ILE A 953 4.53 -24.00 5.66
C ILE A 953 5.75 -23.83 6.56
N LYS A 954 6.93 -23.75 5.94
CA LYS A 954 8.19 -23.44 6.63
C LYS A 954 8.56 -21.99 6.32
N GLY A 955 8.87 -21.22 7.36
CA GLY A 955 9.34 -19.85 7.20
C GLY A 955 10.64 -19.78 6.39
N VAL A 956 10.89 -18.63 5.76
CA VAL A 956 12.17 -18.34 5.12
C VAL A 956 13.27 -18.42 6.19
N GLY A 957 14.38 -19.10 5.90
CA GLY A 957 15.43 -19.38 6.88
C GLY A 957 15.11 -20.52 7.86
N GLY A 958 13.98 -21.23 7.72
CA GLY A 958 13.57 -22.28 8.65
C GLY A 958 13.07 -21.76 9.99
N LEU A 959 12.80 -20.46 10.07
CA LEU A 959 12.34 -19.77 11.28
C LEU A 959 10.97 -20.30 11.70
N SER A 960 10.81 -20.53 13.00
CA SER A 960 9.54 -20.97 13.58
C SER A 960 8.56 -19.80 13.66
N HIS A 961 7.38 -19.97 13.05
CA HIS A 961 6.28 -19.01 13.14
C HIS A 961 5.84 -18.77 14.58
N GLU A 962 5.81 -19.82 15.40
CA GLU A 962 5.40 -19.74 16.80
C GLU A 962 6.39 -18.91 17.61
N GLN A 963 7.69 -19.11 17.39
CA GLN A 963 8.73 -18.31 18.06
C GLN A 963 8.69 -16.85 17.62
N TRP A 964 8.48 -16.60 16.32
CA TRP A 964 8.33 -15.25 15.79
C TRP A 964 7.13 -14.51 16.40
N ARG A 965 5.97 -15.17 16.53
CA ARG A 965 4.75 -14.55 17.07
C ARG A 965 4.67 -14.54 18.60
N SER A 966 5.63 -15.16 19.28
CA SER A 966 5.69 -15.19 20.74
C SER A 966 5.92 -13.79 21.29
N PHE A 967 5.09 -13.38 22.24
CA PHE A 967 5.23 -12.11 22.95
C PHE A 967 6.63 -12.02 23.54
N ASN A 968 7.34 -10.93 23.27
CA ASN A 968 8.71 -10.77 23.74
C ASN A 968 9.00 -9.32 24.11
N ASN A 969 9.31 -9.07 25.38
CA ASN A 969 9.84 -7.79 25.85
C ASN A 969 11.05 -8.01 26.75
N GLU A 970 11.66 -6.93 27.25
CA GLU A 970 12.87 -6.99 28.08
C GLU A 970 12.74 -7.87 29.34
N LYS A 971 11.51 -8.08 29.83
CA LYS A 971 11.23 -8.77 31.09
C LYS A 971 10.76 -10.20 30.90
N ARG A 972 10.01 -10.48 29.84
CA ARG A 972 9.36 -11.78 29.63
C ARG A 972 9.24 -12.13 28.16
N THR A 973 9.34 -13.43 27.92
CA THR A 973 8.93 -14.07 26.67
C THR A 973 7.80 -15.03 26.99
N ALA A 974 6.71 -14.99 26.23
CA ALA A 974 5.54 -15.83 26.40
C ALA A 974 4.97 -16.26 25.04
N GLU A 975 4.36 -17.45 24.98
CA GLU A 975 3.68 -17.91 23.78
C GLU A 975 2.52 -16.98 23.41
N ALA A 976 2.25 -16.86 22.11
CA ALA A 976 1.13 -16.09 21.60
C ALA A 976 -0.20 -16.67 22.12
N LYS A 977 -1.14 -15.81 22.52
CA LYS A 977 -2.44 -16.20 23.08
C LYS A 977 -3.55 -15.35 22.51
N ASN A 978 -4.66 -16.01 22.15
CA ASN A 978 -5.91 -15.36 21.73
C ASN A 978 -5.74 -14.38 20.55
N PHE A 979 -4.75 -14.63 19.70
CA PHE A 979 -4.50 -13.93 18.44
C PHE A 979 -4.27 -14.95 17.33
N LEU A 980 -4.82 -14.67 16.15
CA LEU A 980 -4.64 -15.45 14.93
C LEU A 980 -3.89 -14.62 13.90
N ASP A 981 -2.93 -15.25 13.23
CA ASP A 981 -2.17 -14.61 12.17
C ASP A 981 -2.94 -14.75 10.83
N GLY A 982 -3.61 -13.67 10.44
CA GLY A 982 -4.34 -13.59 9.17
C GLY A 982 -3.46 -13.85 7.96
N ASP A 983 -2.22 -13.34 7.94
CA ASP A 983 -1.29 -13.51 6.82
C ASP A 983 -0.96 -14.98 6.59
N LEU A 984 -0.76 -15.73 7.68
CA LEU A 984 -0.51 -17.17 7.61
C LEU A 984 -1.76 -17.92 7.13
N ILE A 985 -2.95 -17.55 7.61
CA ILE A 985 -4.20 -18.20 7.20
C ILE A 985 -4.48 -17.98 5.71
N GLU A 986 -4.28 -16.77 5.21
CA GLU A 986 -4.48 -16.43 3.79
C GLU A 986 -3.52 -17.14 2.86
N SER A 987 -2.28 -17.37 3.30
CA SER A 987 -1.29 -18.13 2.53
C SER A 987 -1.75 -19.55 2.16
N PHE A 988 -2.79 -20.08 2.83
CA PHE A 988 -3.46 -21.32 2.41
C PHE A 988 -3.87 -21.27 0.93
N LEU A 989 -4.37 -20.12 0.44
CA LEU A 989 -4.82 -19.93 -0.94
C LEU A 989 -3.69 -19.96 -1.97
N ASP A 990 -2.44 -19.74 -1.52
CA ASP A 990 -1.24 -19.74 -2.36
C ASP A 990 -0.58 -21.13 -2.43
N LEU A 991 -1.04 -22.09 -1.62
CA LEU A 991 -0.50 -23.44 -1.61
C LEU A 991 -0.90 -24.23 -2.87
N SER A 992 -0.01 -25.12 -3.32
CA SER A 992 -0.34 -26.11 -4.35
C SER A 992 -1.52 -27.00 -3.90
N ARG A 993 -2.40 -27.44 -4.83
CA ARG A 993 -3.54 -28.32 -4.51
C ARG A 993 -3.17 -29.58 -3.70
N GLY A 994 -1.97 -30.14 -3.92
CA GLY A 994 -1.48 -31.28 -3.14
C GLY A 994 -1.33 -30.97 -1.64
N LYS A 995 -0.71 -29.83 -1.31
CA LYS A 995 -0.55 -29.34 0.07
C LYS A 995 -1.89 -28.92 0.68
N MET A 996 -2.75 -28.27 -0.09
CA MET A 996 -4.13 -27.96 0.36
C MET A 996 -4.88 -29.24 0.74
N GLY A 997 -4.75 -30.30 -0.07
CA GLY A 997 -5.37 -31.60 0.20
C GLY A 997 -4.86 -32.28 1.49
N GLU A 998 -3.60 -32.11 1.84
CA GLU A 998 -3.03 -32.58 3.12
C GLU A 998 -3.70 -31.87 4.31
N ILE A 999 -3.81 -30.54 4.24
CA ILE A 999 -4.43 -29.71 5.28
C ILE A 999 -5.93 -30.00 5.39
N SER A 1000 -6.62 -30.10 4.25
CA SER A 1000 -8.04 -30.43 4.16
C SER A 1000 -8.37 -31.76 4.86
N LYS A 1001 -7.55 -32.80 4.64
CA LYS A 1001 -7.69 -34.09 5.32
C LYS A 1001 -7.50 -33.97 6.84
N ALA A 1002 -6.53 -33.18 7.30
CA ALA A 1002 -6.30 -32.94 8.72
C ALA A 1002 -7.43 -32.12 9.39
N MET A 1003 -8.04 -31.21 8.64
CA MET A 1003 -9.17 -30.41 9.11
C MET A 1003 -10.48 -31.21 9.14
N GLY A 1004 -10.65 -32.18 8.23
CA GLY A 1004 -11.90 -32.92 8.02
C GLY A 1004 -12.91 -32.17 7.15
N VAL A 1005 -12.44 -31.22 6.34
CA VAL A 1005 -13.25 -30.29 5.53
C VAL A 1005 -12.71 -30.31 4.11
N SER A 1006 -13.56 -30.21 3.09
CA SER A 1006 -13.13 -30.18 1.68
C SER A 1006 -12.21 -28.98 1.39
N VAL A 1007 -11.37 -29.11 0.35
CA VAL A 1007 -10.47 -28.01 -0.06
C VAL A 1007 -11.29 -26.81 -0.51
N GLU A 1008 -12.40 -27.06 -1.20
CA GLU A 1008 -13.31 -26.04 -1.73
C GLU A 1008 -13.97 -25.25 -0.60
N GLU A 1009 -14.47 -25.93 0.43
CA GLU A 1009 -15.08 -25.28 1.59
C GLU A 1009 -14.06 -24.49 2.42
N LEU A 1010 -12.86 -25.04 2.63
CA LEU A 1010 -11.78 -24.29 3.30
C LEU A 1010 -11.39 -23.05 2.52
N SER A 1011 -11.22 -23.17 1.21
CA SER A 1011 -10.87 -22.04 0.34
C SER A 1011 -11.94 -20.96 0.40
N LYS A 1012 -13.22 -21.35 0.37
CA LYS A 1012 -14.33 -20.41 0.48
C LYS A 1012 -14.29 -19.62 1.80
N ARG A 1013 -14.09 -20.32 2.94
CA ARG A 1013 -14.01 -19.65 4.25
C ARG A 1013 -12.82 -18.70 4.37
N VAL A 1014 -11.67 -19.07 3.83
CA VAL A 1014 -10.48 -18.20 3.82
C VAL A 1014 -10.71 -17.00 2.88
N GLU A 1015 -11.32 -17.21 1.71
CA GLU A 1015 -11.68 -16.13 0.79
C GLU A 1015 -12.70 -15.15 1.41
N GLU A 1016 -13.63 -15.62 2.24
CA GLU A 1016 -14.54 -14.75 2.99
C GLU A 1016 -13.80 -13.84 3.98
N LEU A 1017 -12.74 -14.33 4.64
CA LEU A 1017 -11.91 -13.53 5.55
C LEU A 1017 -11.08 -12.48 4.81
N THR A 1018 -10.59 -12.80 3.61
CA THR A 1018 -9.81 -11.85 2.76
C THR A 1018 -10.64 -10.64 2.33
N ARG A 1019 -11.97 -10.67 2.50
CA ARG A 1019 -12.88 -9.56 2.21
C ARG A 1019 -13.04 -8.57 3.37
N LEU A 1020 -12.39 -8.81 4.51
CA LEU A 1020 -12.42 -7.89 5.65
C LEU A 1020 -11.50 -6.67 5.47
N HIS A 1021 -10.55 -6.73 4.53
CA HIS A 1021 -9.54 -5.70 4.31
C HIS A 1021 -9.23 -5.44 2.83
#